data_AF-A0A0F9LRM1-F1
#
_entry.id   AF-A0A0F9LRM1-F1
#
_cell.length_a   1.000
_cell.length_b   1.000
_cell.length_c   1.000
_cell.angle_alpha   90.00
_cell.angle_beta   90.00
_cell.angle_gamma   90.00
#
_symmetry.space_group_name_H-M   'P 1'
#
loop_
_entity.id
_entity.type
_entity.pdbx_description
1 polymer ?
#
loop_
_entity_poly.entity_id
_entity_poly.type
_entity_poly.pdbx_seq_one_letter_code
_entity_poly.pdbx_strand_id
1 'polypeptide(L)'
;MPKINELLEFEEIKEVIDIDIDLDSEESKKNIVKDYIISERLKEYLINLADNLSKPKHKSIIIIGGYGSGKSHLLGWIVSLLENKEFIQYISHEEILGKFKEELKRDFAVVQFELQPGASALSDYFFDRIQTKLEEKYNIEIHDIDTSRPVNYKKEIEEIVSKVKEEDQKRGLVVLIDEISDFLKQKTKHQINRDIQFLRILGQVSQSLDFLFIGSMQENVFSSPKYIDEAESFGRVHERFEIVTIAREDIERVISKRVLKKSLSQRNELDELLADYKKEFPQINSDPDKFIDLFPIHPYVIKLFSELEFFEKRGVIQFATERIKKALTKDFPFFITIDSIYDEINSKHTIRNQDVVRPIIEVIETLDTKIDLLDQRFQDTARKLVKVLGVLNLYGKTISNGATPLELANELLITSKTLKNEDWIVIILDKIRELTDGQFISKTENNYFYIDLKAKIDYDLVISRKIQNLTEGSEDQELLRLIKYIDLMDDKSAESYTRVFKDYCSWPDKKSFRLGNFIYNDKSGQGKKGDLDFNLIINSPYGTNISFSSSKDTAVLNILFNEEIDKILKKLAAIRLLIGENYVKTIMQKKYNKLEDEAKEIILKFLLESDIEIEGNEKKIKTILKKEPDTIDEFFHSLKENLFNDYFNSKYKKYPKFLTQISFESIHGLVEEGFKELIQKGEKNLFSNTENILLSLNLLDTSKDIDTSNSLYAQIILEE
;
A
#
# COMPACT_ATOMS: atom_id res chain seq x y z
N MET A 1 -51.00 1.15 -5.59
CA MET A 1 -49.70 1.68 -6.04
C MET A 1 -49.25 0.77 -7.18
N PRO A 2 -48.71 1.30 -8.29
CA PRO A 2 -48.20 0.48 -9.38
C PRO A 2 -47.04 -0.40 -8.93
N LYS A 3 -46.85 -1.53 -9.59
CA LYS A 3 -45.69 -2.39 -9.36
C LYS A 3 -44.47 -1.85 -10.11
N ILE A 4 -43.28 -2.11 -9.58
CA ILE A 4 -42.03 -1.64 -10.21
C ILE A 4 -41.90 -2.13 -11.66
N ASN A 5 -42.29 -3.37 -11.97
CA ASN A 5 -42.23 -3.92 -13.32
C ASN A 5 -43.20 -3.27 -14.33
N GLU A 6 -44.16 -2.47 -13.88
CA GLU A 6 -45.04 -1.67 -14.75
C GLU A 6 -44.36 -0.34 -15.13
N LEU A 7 -43.41 0.13 -14.31
CA LEU A 7 -42.75 1.43 -14.43
C LEU A 7 -41.40 1.38 -15.18
N LEU A 8 -40.93 0.20 -15.58
CA LEU A 8 -39.67 0.01 -16.31
C LEU A 8 -39.65 -1.31 -17.09
N GLU A 9 -38.77 -1.36 -18.09
CA GLU A 9 -38.40 -2.58 -18.82
C GLU A 9 -37.03 -3.06 -18.32
N PHE A 10 -36.99 -4.31 -17.83
CA PHE A 10 -35.79 -4.93 -17.27
C PHE A 10 -35.15 -5.92 -18.25
N GLU A 11 -33.86 -5.73 -18.55
CA GLU A 11 -33.05 -6.66 -19.34
C GLU A 11 -31.84 -7.14 -18.51
N GLU A 12 -31.60 -8.46 -18.53
CA GLU A 12 -30.48 -9.10 -17.84
C GLU A 12 -29.21 -9.07 -18.73
N ILE A 13 -28.07 -8.67 -18.17
CA ILE A 13 -26.81 -8.47 -18.91
C ILE A 13 -25.80 -9.56 -18.53
N LYS A 14 -25.07 -10.12 -19.51
CA LYS A 14 -23.92 -11.01 -19.27
C LYS A 14 -22.70 -10.27 -18.70
N GLU A 15 -22.03 -10.93 -17.76
CA GLU A 15 -21.18 -10.40 -16.69
C GLU A 15 -19.76 -9.97 -17.11
N VAL A 16 -19.05 -10.79 -17.90
CA VAL A 16 -17.64 -10.63 -18.27
C VAL A 16 -17.44 -11.16 -19.68
N ILE A 17 -16.56 -10.53 -20.46
CA ILE A 17 -16.16 -11.02 -21.78
C ILE A 17 -14.72 -11.49 -21.67
N ASP A 18 -14.53 -12.79 -21.82
CA ASP A 18 -13.24 -13.43 -22.05
C ASP A 18 -12.96 -13.38 -23.55
N ILE A 19 -11.87 -12.71 -23.94
CA ILE A 19 -11.53 -12.49 -25.35
C ILE A 19 -11.21 -13.81 -26.07
N ASP A 20 -10.70 -14.80 -25.35
CA ASP A 20 -10.33 -16.09 -25.90
C ASP A 20 -11.53 -17.06 -25.97
N ILE A 21 -12.51 -16.95 -25.06
CA ILE A 21 -13.68 -17.85 -24.98
C ILE A 21 -14.95 -17.25 -25.60
N ASP A 22 -15.29 -16.00 -25.30
CA ASP A 22 -16.57 -15.41 -25.73
C ASP A 22 -16.56 -14.98 -27.20
N LEU A 23 -15.41 -15.03 -27.87
CA LEU A 23 -15.26 -14.79 -29.31
C LEU A 23 -15.24 -16.09 -30.13
N ASP A 24 -15.67 -17.22 -29.59
CA ASP A 24 -15.68 -18.50 -30.33
C ASP A 24 -16.87 -18.68 -31.27
N SER A 25 -17.99 -17.97 -31.05
CA SER A 25 -19.18 -18.09 -31.90
C SER A 25 -19.59 -16.77 -32.54
N GLU A 26 -20.08 -16.83 -33.79
CA GLU A 26 -20.58 -15.65 -34.51
C GLU A 26 -21.73 -14.93 -33.78
N GLU A 27 -22.64 -15.70 -33.17
CA GLU A 27 -23.77 -15.12 -32.43
C GLU A 27 -23.28 -14.35 -31.19
N SER A 28 -22.26 -14.84 -30.49
CA SER A 28 -21.66 -14.11 -29.36
C SER A 28 -21.01 -12.80 -29.84
N LYS A 29 -20.20 -12.84 -30.90
CA LYS A 29 -19.58 -11.65 -31.52
C LYS A 29 -20.61 -10.61 -31.94
N LYS A 30 -21.69 -11.04 -32.58
CA LYS A 30 -22.80 -10.18 -32.99
C LYS A 30 -23.45 -9.51 -31.79
N ASN A 31 -23.71 -10.27 -30.72
CA ASN A 31 -24.30 -9.73 -29.49
C ASN A 31 -23.35 -8.73 -28.80
N ILE A 32 -22.04 -8.99 -28.79
CA ILE A 32 -21.03 -8.03 -28.31
C ILE A 32 -21.13 -6.71 -29.09
N VAL A 33 -21.21 -6.76 -30.42
CA VAL A 33 -21.32 -5.54 -31.25
C VAL A 33 -22.61 -4.78 -31.00
N LYS A 34 -23.73 -5.51 -30.97
CA LYS A 34 -25.08 -4.96 -30.81
C LYS A 34 -25.27 -4.28 -29.45
N ASP A 35 -24.77 -4.90 -28.39
CA ASP A 35 -25.03 -4.47 -27.02
C ASP A 35 -23.97 -3.49 -26.48
N TYR A 36 -22.93 -3.21 -27.27
CA TYR A 36 -21.87 -2.28 -26.85
C TYR A 36 -22.39 -0.86 -26.76
N ILE A 37 -22.21 -0.24 -25.59
CA ILE A 37 -22.63 1.15 -25.33
C ILE A 37 -21.42 2.06 -25.51
N ILE A 38 -21.50 2.91 -26.52
CA ILE A 38 -20.46 3.88 -26.83
C ILE A 38 -20.70 5.14 -25.98
N SER A 39 -19.71 5.55 -25.20
CA SER A 39 -19.73 6.81 -24.45
C SER A 39 -19.27 7.98 -25.32
N GLU A 40 -19.64 9.19 -24.93
CA GLU A 40 -19.22 10.40 -25.65
C GLU A 40 -17.69 10.53 -25.68
N ARG A 41 -16.96 10.10 -24.65
CA ARG A 41 -15.48 10.12 -24.70
C ARG A 41 -14.90 9.00 -25.57
N LEU A 42 -15.54 7.82 -25.63
CA LEU A 42 -15.12 6.75 -26.54
C LEU A 42 -15.46 7.06 -28.00
N LYS A 43 -16.43 7.94 -28.26
CA LYS A 43 -16.87 8.30 -29.60
C LYS A 43 -15.73 8.84 -30.46
N GLU A 44 -14.98 9.83 -29.96
CA GLU A 44 -13.85 10.43 -30.69
C GLU A 44 -12.76 9.38 -30.98
N TYR A 45 -12.48 8.50 -30.01
CA TYR A 45 -11.56 7.38 -30.20
C TYR A 45 -12.03 6.44 -31.32
N LEU A 46 -13.30 6.02 -31.30
CA LEU A 46 -13.82 5.09 -32.30
C LEU A 46 -13.82 5.68 -33.72
N ILE A 47 -14.03 6.99 -33.83
CA ILE A 47 -13.88 7.72 -35.10
C ILE A 47 -12.43 7.66 -35.58
N ASN A 48 -11.46 7.98 -34.70
CA ASN A 48 -10.04 7.91 -35.02
C ASN A 48 -9.59 6.49 -35.37
N LEU A 49 -10.11 5.47 -34.67
CA LEU A 49 -9.85 4.07 -34.97
C LEU A 49 -10.32 3.71 -36.38
N ALA A 50 -11.54 4.10 -36.76
CA ALA A 50 -12.05 3.88 -38.11
C ALA A 50 -11.15 4.54 -39.17
N ASP A 51 -10.72 5.80 -38.95
CA ASP A 51 -9.78 6.52 -39.82
C ASP A 51 -8.38 5.88 -39.88
N ASN A 52 -7.95 5.23 -38.80
CA ASN A 52 -6.67 4.54 -38.73
C ASN A 52 -6.71 3.21 -39.50
N LEU A 53 -7.84 2.50 -39.46
CA LEU A 53 -8.05 1.23 -40.17
C LEU A 53 -8.11 1.39 -41.70
N SER A 54 -8.57 2.53 -42.21
CA SER A 54 -8.64 2.79 -43.66
C SER A 54 -7.28 3.07 -44.31
N LYS A 55 -6.23 3.36 -43.52
CA LYS A 55 -4.88 3.65 -43.99
C LYS A 55 -4.03 2.37 -44.07
N PRO A 56 -3.01 2.32 -44.96
CA PRO A 56 -2.07 1.19 -45.06
C PRO A 56 -0.93 1.23 -44.02
N LYS A 57 -0.89 2.28 -43.19
CA LYS A 57 0.08 2.50 -42.11
C LYS A 57 -0.70 3.01 -40.91
N HIS A 58 -0.35 2.51 -39.74
CA HIS A 58 -1.15 2.66 -38.56
C HIS A 58 -0.39 3.34 -37.42
N LYS A 59 -1.14 4.07 -36.59
CA LYS A 59 -0.69 4.40 -35.24
C LYS A 59 -1.17 3.30 -34.30
N SER A 60 -0.26 2.61 -33.62
CA SER A 60 -0.63 1.59 -32.64
C SER A 60 -1.37 2.20 -31.46
N ILE A 61 -2.22 1.43 -30.80
CA ILE A 61 -3.13 1.92 -29.76
C ILE A 61 -2.81 1.24 -28.44
N ILE A 62 -2.81 2.00 -27.33
CA ILE A 62 -2.83 1.44 -25.98
C ILE A 62 -4.09 1.94 -25.27
N ILE A 63 -4.92 1.00 -24.85
CA ILE A 63 -6.11 1.22 -24.06
C ILE A 63 -5.73 1.15 -22.59
N ILE A 64 -5.87 2.28 -21.89
CA ILE A 64 -5.56 2.41 -20.46
C ILE A 64 -6.85 2.52 -19.66
N GLY A 65 -6.95 1.80 -18.55
CA GLY A 65 -8.06 1.95 -17.61
C GLY A 65 -7.93 1.05 -16.40
N GLY A 66 -8.59 1.40 -15.30
CA GLY A 66 -8.60 0.57 -14.08
C GLY A 66 -9.14 -0.85 -14.28
N TYR A 67 -8.98 -1.71 -13.27
CA TYR A 67 -9.56 -3.05 -13.29
C TYR A 67 -11.09 -2.98 -13.48
N GLY A 68 -11.64 -3.83 -14.35
CA GLY A 68 -13.07 -3.83 -14.69
C GLY A 68 -13.56 -2.61 -15.48
N SER A 69 -12.69 -1.73 -16.00
CA SER A 69 -13.15 -0.56 -16.78
C SER A 69 -13.82 -0.92 -18.12
N GLY A 70 -13.66 -2.15 -18.60
CA GLY A 70 -14.21 -2.61 -19.86
C GLY A 70 -13.22 -2.64 -21.04
N LYS A 71 -11.92 -2.63 -20.77
CA LYS A 71 -10.86 -2.78 -21.80
C LYS A 71 -11.08 -4.03 -22.64
N SER A 72 -11.28 -5.18 -22.00
CA SER A 72 -11.51 -6.46 -22.68
C SER A 72 -12.79 -6.46 -23.51
N HIS A 73 -13.85 -5.80 -23.02
CA HIS A 73 -15.09 -5.61 -23.79
C HIS A 73 -14.85 -4.76 -25.04
N LEU A 74 -14.08 -3.66 -24.94
CA LEU A 74 -13.74 -2.83 -26.09
C LEU A 74 -12.88 -3.61 -27.10
N LEU A 75 -11.88 -4.36 -26.63
CA LEU A 75 -11.07 -5.24 -27.48
C LEU A 75 -11.94 -6.28 -28.18
N GLY A 76 -12.82 -6.98 -27.46
CA GLY A 76 -13.74 -7.95 -28.04
C GLY A 76 -14.71 -7.34 -29.06
N TRP A 77 -15.17 -6.11 -28.83
CA TRP A 77 -15.98 -5.37 -29.79
C TRP A 77 -15.21 -5.06 -31.09
N ILE A 78 -13.95 -4.60 -30.96
CA ILE A 78 -13.07 -4.33 -32.10
C ILE A 78 -12.80 -5.63 -32.88
N VAL A 79 -12.42 -6.71 -32.20
CA VAL A 79 -12.17 -8.02 -32.84
C VAL A 79 -13.41 -8.49 -33.59
N SER A 80 -14.58 -8.43 -32.95
CA SER A 80 -15.84 -8.87 -33.55
C SER A 80 -16.16 -8.13 -34.85
N LEU A 81 -15.90 -6.81 -34.90
CA LEU A 81 -16.09 -5.99 -36.10
C LEU A 81 -15.05 -6.27 -37.19
N LEU A 82 -13.78 -6.45 -36.81
CA LEU A 82 -12.69 -6.66 -37.78
C LEU A 82 -12.72 -8.05 -38.41
N GLU A 83 -13.12 -9.07 -37.65
CA GLU A 83 -13.31 -10.43 -38.17
C GLU A 83 -14.62 -10.56 -38.97
N ASN A 84 -15.67 -9.79 -38.62
CA ASN A 84 -16.99 -9.90 -39.22
C ASN A 84 -17.55 -8.52 -39.58
N LYS A 85 -17.13 -8.00 -40.72
CA LYS A 85 -17.51 -6.67 -41.21
C LYS A 85 -19.03 -6.48 -41.36
N GLU A 86 -19.80 -7.54 -41.56
CA GLU A 86 -21.27 -7.49 -41.59
C GLU A 86 -21.87 -7.03 -40.26
N PHE A 87 -21.15 -7.17 -39.15
CA PHE A 87 -21.64 -6.75 -37.84
C PHE A 87 -21.65 -5.25 -37.64
N ILE A 88 -21.00 -4.47 -38.51
CA ILE A 88 -21.09 -3.00 -38.50
C ILE A 88 -22.54 -2.55 -38.46
N GLN A 89 -23.47 -3.24 -39.14
CA GLN A 89 -24.88 -2.86 -39.16
C GLN A 89 -25.60 -2.91 -37.81
N TYR A 90 -25.03 -3.61 -36.81
CA TYR A 90 -25.58 -3.74 -35.47
C TYR A 90 -25.03 -2.70 -34.49
N ILE A 91 -24.11 -1.83 -34.92
CA ILE A 91 -23.62 -0.73 -34.07
C ILE A 91 -24.78 0.19 -33.70
N SER A 92 -25.03 0.33 -32.40
CA SER A 92 -26.17 1.08 -31.84
C SER A 92 -26.07 2.60 -32.04
N HIS A 93 -24.85 3.13 -32.11
CA HIS A 93 -24.60 4.58 -32.23
C HIS A 93 -24.53 5.01 -33.70
N GLU A 94 -25.49 5.82 -34.16
CA GLU A 94 -25.68 6.17 -35.59
C GLU A 94 -24.44 6.79 -36.26
N GLU A 95 -23.75 7.71 -35.58
CA GLU A 95 -22.56 8.35 -36.15
C GLU A 95 -21.38 7.38 -36.32
N ILE A 96 -21.16 6.50 -35.33
CA ILE A 96 -20.11 5.48 -35.39
C ILE A 96 -20.45 4.42 -36.43
N LEU A 97 -21.72 4.01 -36.51
CA LEU A 97 -22.24 3.16 -37.57
C LEU A 97 -21.92 3.75 -38.95
N GLY A 98 -22.22 5.03 -39.17
CA GLY A 98 -21.93 5.74 -40.42
C GLY A 98 -20.43 5.74 -40.73
N LYS A 99 -19.60 6.09 -39.75
CA LYS A 99 -18.15 6.19 -39.91
C LYS A 99 -17.49 4.84 -40.22
N PHE A 100 -17.87 3.77 -39.52
CA PHE A 100 -17.32 2.42 -39.79
C PHE A 100 -17.78 1.88 -41.15
N LYS A 101 -19.03 2.15 -41.58
CA LYS A 101 -19.48 1.80 -42.94
C LYS A 101 -18.67 2.50 -44.03
N GLU A 102 -18.26 3.74 -43.78
CA GLU A 102 -17.45 4.52 -44.70
C GLU A 102 -16.00 4.03 -44.74
N GLU A 103 -15.34 3.84 -43.60
CA GLU A 103 -13.88 3.64 -43.55
C GLU A 103 -13.45 2.17 -43.66
N LEU A 104 -14.20 1.22 -43.09
CA LEU A 104 -13.79 -0.18 -43.01
C LEU A 104 -14.11 -0.92 -44.32
N LYS A 105 -13.36 -0.63 -45.40
CA LYS A 105 -13.61 -1.18 -46.76
C LYS A 105 -12.82 -2.44 -47.12
N ARG A 106 -11.93 -2.90 -46.25
CA ARG A 106 -11.03 -4.06 -46.46
C ARG A 106 -11.08 -5.01 -45.26
N ASP A 107 -10.51 -6.19 -45.43
CA ASP A 107 -10.47 -7.23 -44.41
C ASP A 107 -9.13 -7.25 -43.67
N PHE A 108 -9.11 -7.89 -42.51
CA PHE A 108 -7.92 -8.02 -41.67
C PHE A 108 -7.73 -9.47 -41.22
N ALA A 109 -6.48 -9.91 -41.18
CA ALA A 109 -6.11 -11.05 -40.35
C ALA A 109 -5.99 -10.56 -38.91
N VAL A 110 -6.86 -11.04 -38.02
CA VAL A 110 -6.97 -10.61 -36.63
C VAL A 110 -6.44 -11.70 -35.71
N VAL A 111 -5.42 -11.35 -34.93
CA VAL A 111 -4.86 -12.21 -33.89
C VAL A 111 -5.09 -11.54 -32.54
N GLN A 112 -5.83 -12.19 -31.67
CA GLN A 112 -6.06 -11.76 -30.30
C GLN A 112 -5.62 -12.84 -29.31
N PHE A 113 -5.11 -12.41 -28.15
CA PHE A 113 -4.81 -13.28 -27.03
C PHE A 113 -4.65 -12.47 -25.72
N GLU A 114 -4.92 -13.12 -24.60
CA GLU A 114 -4.64 -12.60 -23.26
C GLU A 114 -3.23 -13.01 -22.78
N LEU A 115 -2.51 -12.07 -22.15
CA LEU A 115 -1.24 -12.40 -21.50
C LEU A 115 -1.45 -12.92 -20.08
N GLN A 116 -0.97 -14.14 -19.84
CA GLN A 116 -0.94 -14.74 -18.52
C GLN A 116 0.36 -14.41 -17.77
N PRO A 117 0.33 -14.27 -16.43
CA PRO A 117 1.54 -13.97 -15.67
C PRO A 117 2.61 -15.06 -15.84
N GLY A 118 3.86 -14.66 -16.07
CA GLY A 118 4.96 -15.61 -16.30
C GLY A 118 6.32 -14.96 -16.56
N ALA A 119 7.36 -15.79 -16.69
CA ALA A 119 8.75 -15.33 -16.83
C ALA A 119 9.25 -15.17 -18.28
N SER A 120 8.57 -15.78 -19.27
CA SER A 120 9.00 -15.77 -20.69
C SER A 120 8.95 -14.36 -21.31
N ALA A 121 9.66 -14.11 -22.40
CA ALA A 121 9.65 -12.79 -23.03
C ALA A 121 8.32 -12.49 -23.73
N LEU A 122 7.96 -11.20 -23.81
CA LEU A 122 6.79 -10.80 -24.60
C LEU A 122 6.96 -11.18 -26.08
N SER A 123 8.17 -11.10 -26.62
CA SER A 123 8.48 -11.50 -27.98
C SER A 123 8.15 -12.96 -28.26
N ASP A 124 8.49 -13.84 -27.32
CA ASP A 124 8.33 -15.29 -27.48
C ASP A 124 6.83 -15.62 -27.53
N TYR A 125 6.07 -15.09 -26.57
CA TYR A 125 4.61 -15.21 -26.55
C TYR A 125 3.96 -14.60 -27.80
N PHE A 126 4.43 -13.45 -28.27
CA PHE A 126 3.88 -12.78 -29.44
C PHE A 126 4.01 -13.63 -30.72
N PHE A 127 5.20 -14.17 -31.00
CA PHE A 127 5.41 -14.97 -32.21
C PHE A 127 4.70 -16.33 -32.13
N ASP A 128 4.74 -17.00 -30.97
CA ASP A 128 4.01 -18.26 -30.73
C ASP A 128 2.50 -18.10 -30.99
N ARG A 129 1.90 -17.05 -30.42
CA ARG A 129 0.45 -16.79 -30.59
C ARG A 129 0.10 -16.38 -32.00
N ILE A 130 0.93 -15.58 -32.68
CA ILE A 130 0.68 -15.22 -34.08
C ILE A 130 0.75 -16.44 -34.97
N GLN A 131 1.76 -17.29 -34.82
CA GLN A 131 1.90 -18.51 -35.62
C GLN A 131 0.68 -19.39 -35.46
N THR A 132 0.32 -19.69 -34.21
CA THR A 132 -0.82 -20.55 -33.88
C THR A 132 -2.13 -19.98 -34.45
N LYS A 133 -2.42 -18.69 -34.22
CA LYS A 133 -3.71 -18.09 -34.60
C LYS A 133 -3.84 -17.83 -36.10
N LEU A 134 -2.75 -17.50 -36.80
CA LEU A 134 -2.80 -17.33 -38.26
C LEU A 134 -3.05 -18.66 -38.97
N GLU A 135 -2.43 -19.74 -38.50
CA GLU A 135 -2.68 -21.09 -39.01
C GLU A 135 -4.12 -21.53 -38.72
N GLU A 136 -4.56 -21.45 -37.45
CA GLU A 136 -5.89 -21.89 -37.02
C GLU A 136 -7.04 -21.15 -37.72
N LYS A 137 -6.94 -19.82 -37.88
CA LYS A 137 -8.05 -18.98 -38.35
C LYS A 137 -8.03 -18.69 -39.85
N TYR A 138 -6.84 -18.58 -40.42
CA TYR A 138 -6.65 -18.10 -41.78
C TYR A 138 -5.91 -19.10 -42.67
N ASN A 139 -5.45 -20.24 -42.12
CA ASN A 139 -4.65 -21.24 -42.84
C ASN A 139 -3.37 -20.62 -43.45
N ILE A 140 -2.77 -19.66 -42.73
CA ILE A 140 -1.53 -18.98 -43.12
C ILE A 140 -0.39 -19.56 -42.28
N GLU A 141 0.47 -20.35 -42.91
CA GLU A 141 1.67 -20.89 -42.27
C GLU A 141 2.80 -19.85 -42.28
N ILE A 142 3.40 -19.61 -41.11
CA ILE A 142 4.62 -18.80 -40.95
C ILE A 142 5.75 -19.68 -40.40
N HIS A 143 7.00 -19.31 -40.68
CA HIS A 143 8.14 -20.06 -40.15
C HIS A 143 8.30 -19.85 -38.64
N ASP A 144 8.93 -20.82 -38.00
CA ASP A 144 9.25 -20.75 -36.57
C ASP A 144 10.36 -19.71 -36.31
N ILE A 145 10.15 -18.85 -35.31
CA ILE A 145 11.03 -17.72 -35.00
C ILE A 145 11.79 -18.02 -33.70
N ASP A 146 13.03 -18.46 -33.84
CA ASP A 146 13.93 -18.75 -32.71
C ASP A 146 14.42 -17.44 -32.03
N THR A 147 13.67 -17.01 -31.02
CA THR A 147 14.00 -15.81 -30.22
C THR A 147 15.18 -16.01 -29.25
N SER A 148 15.76 -17.22 -29.15
CA SER A 148 16.96 -17.47 -28.35
C SER A 148 18.23 -16.87 -28.95
N ARG A 149 18.17 -16.42 -30.20
CA ARG A 149 19.26 -15.75 -30.93
C ARG A 149 18.96 -14.26 -31.12
N PRO A 150 19.96 -13.43 -31.50
CA PRO A 150 19.69 -12.06 -31.90
C PRO A 150 18.76 -12.01 -33.13
N VAL A 151 17.46 -11.75 -32.91
CA VAL A 151 16.43 -11.66 -33.95
C VAL A 151 16.20 -10.20 -34.34
N ASN A 152 16.07 -9.94 -35.64
CA ASN A 152 15.59 -8.66 -36.13
C ASN A 152 14.06 -8.67 -36.19
N TYR A 153 13.41 -8.37 -35.06
CA TYR A 153 11.96 -8.43 -34.93
C TYR A 153 11.20 -7.63 -36.00
N LYS A 154 11.75 -6.51 -36.48
CA LYS A 154 11.11 -5.73 -37.54
C LYS A 154 11.03 -6.52 -38.86
N LYS A 155 12.10 -7.25 -39.22
CA LYS A 155 12.13 -8.06 -40.44
C LYS A 155 11.19 -9.25 -40.34
N GLU A 156 11.14 -9.92 -39.17
CA GLU A 156 10.21 -11.03 -38.95
C GLU A 156 8.75 -10.59 -39.10
N ILE A 157 8.37 -9.45 -38.50
CA ILE A 157 7.00 -8.92 -38.65
C ILE A 157 6.71 -8.51 -40.11
N GLU A 158 7.70 -8.00 -40.85
CA GLU A 158 7.57 -7.69 -42.27
C GLU A 158 7.31 -8.93 -43.13
N GLU A 159 7.98 -10.05 -42.83
CA GLU A 159 7.74 -11.34 -43.49
C GLU A 159 6.35 -11.89 -43.19
N ILE A 160 5.89 -11.80 -41.93
CA ILE A 160 4.54 -12.21 -41.53
C ILE A 160 3.47 -11.37 -42.25
N VAL A 161 3.63 -10.04 -42.30
CA VAL A 161 2.70 -9.15 -43.03
C VAL A 161 2.70 -9.46 -44.52
N SER A 162 3.86 -9.79 -45.09
CA SER A 162 3.98 -10.20 -46.48
C SER A 162 3.20 -11.49 -46.74
N LYS A 163 3.31 -12.48 -45.84
CA LYS A 163 2.54 -13.73 -45.88
C LYS A 163 1.04 -13.50 -45.82
N VAL A 164 0.57 -12.63 -44.93
CA VAL A 164 -0.86 -12.26 -44.83
C VAL A 164 -1.40 -11.65 -46.13
N LYS A 165 -0.55 -11.00 -46.92
CA LYS A 165 -0.91 -10.33 -48.18
C LYS A 165 -0.77 -11.20 -49.43
N GLU A 166 -0.28 -12.45 -49.32
CA GLU A 166 -0.10 -13.34 -50.47
C GLU A 166 -1.42 -13.66 -51.17
N GLU A 167 -2.49 -13.91 -50.39
CA GLU A 167 -3.83 -14.20 -50.93
C GLU A 167 -4.65 -12.94 -51.21
N ASP A 168 -4.53 -11.90 -50.38
CA ASP A 168 -5.21 -10.62 -50.55
C ASP A 168 -4.29 -9.44 -50.21
N GLN A 169 -3.84 -8.72 -51.26
CA GLN A 169 -2.93 -7.59 -51.12
C GLN A 169 -3.49 -6.43 -50.27
N LYS A 170 -4.82 -6.33 -50.16
CA LYS A 170 -5.50 -5.29 -49.37
C LYS A 170 -5.65 -5.66 -47.90
N ARG A 171 -5.45 -6.93 -47.55
CA ARG A 171 -5.55 -7.43 -46.18
C ARG A 171 -4.42 -6.88 -45.31
N GLY A 172 -4.80 -6.33 -44.16
CA GLY A 172 -3.85 -5.92 -43.11
C GLY A 172 -3.76 -6.97 -42.00
N LEU A 173 -2.75 -6.85 -41.14
CA LEU A 173 -2.62 -7.65 -39.92
C LEU A 173 -2.97 -6.80 -38.69
N VAL A 174 -3.88 -7.27 -37.85
CA VAL A 174 -4.19 -6.62 -36.56
C VAL A 174 -3.88 -7.59 -35.44
N VAL A 175 -3.06 -7.16 -34.48
CA VAL A 175 -2.73 -7.95 -33.28
C VAL A 175 -3.20 -7.20 -32.04
N LEU A 176 -4.04 -7.87 -31.24
CA LEU A 176 -4.60 -7.34 -30.01
C LEU A 176 -4.10 -8.14 -28.82
N ILE A 177 -3.57 -7.46 -27.80
CA ILE A 177 -3.04 -8.09 -26.59
C ILE A 177 -3.72 -7.50 -25.36
N ASP A 178 -4.34 -8.37 -24.56
CA ASP A 178 -4.92 -8.00 -23.26
C ASP A 178 -3.97 -8.27 -22.09
N GLU A 179 -4.21 -7.60 -20.96
CA GLU A 179 -3.51 -7.76 -19.67
C GLU A 179 -1.97 -7.62 -19.70
N ILE A 180 -1.44 -6.74 -20.55
CA ILE A 180 0.01 -6.42 -20.60
C ILE A 180 0.53 -5.97 -19.23
N SER A 181 -0.29 -5.27 -18.46
CA SER A 181 0.09 -4.79 -17.13
C SER A 181 0.32 -5.91 -16.13
N ASP A 182 -0.57 -6.89 -16.07
CA ASP A 182 -0.45 -8.01 -15.13
C ASP A 182 0.71 -8.95 -15.51
N PHE A 183 0.97 -9.11 -16.81
CA PHE A 183 2.17 -9.77 -17.33
C PHE A 183 3.48 -9.12 -16.88
N LEU A 184 3.54 -7.78 -16.82
CA LEU A 184 4.74 -7.04 -16.42
C LEU A 184 4.94 -6.99 -14.89
N LYS A 185 3.87 -7.06 -14.08
CA LYS A 185 3.94 -6.89 -12.61
C LYS A 185 4.84 -7.90 -11.91
N GLN A 186 4.84 -9.14 -12.38
CA GLN A 186 5.53 -10.28 -11.75
C GLN A 186 7.01 -10.42 -12.20
N LYS A 187 7.47 -9.55 -13.10
CA LYS A 187 8.80 -9.63 -13.71
C LYS A 187 9.86 -8.82 -12.98
N THR A 188 11.12 -9.23 -13.16
CA THR A 188 12.29 -8.47 -12.71
C THR A 188 12.50 -7.21 -13.56
N LYS A 189 13.26 -6.24 -13.03
CA LYS A 189 13.55 -4.96 -13.71
C LYS A 189 14.13 -5.15 -15.12
N HIS A 190 15.05 -6.10 -15.30
CA HIS A 190 15.65 -6.38 -16.60
C HIS A 190 14.65 -6.95 -17.61
N GLN A 191 13.77 -7.84 -17.17
CA GLN A 191 12.74 -8.44 -18.03
C GLN A 191 11.70 -7.41 -18.46
N ILE A 192 11.26 -6.54 -17.55
CA ILE A 192 10.34 -5.43 -17.87
C ILE A 192 10.95 -4.54 -18.95
N ASN A 193 12.19 -4.10 -18.77
CA ASN A 193 12.87 -3.26 -19.76
C ASN A 193 12.95 -3.92 -21.14
N ARG A 194 13.29 -5.21 -21.21
CA ARG A 194 13.28 -5.98 -22.48
C ARG A 194 11.91 -5.97 -23.15
N ASP A 195 10.85 -6.26 -22.40
CA ASP A 195 9.49 -6.38 -22.95
C ASP A 195 8.92 -5.01 -23.37
N ILE A 196 9.25 -3.94 -22.65
CA ILE A 196 8.94 -2.56 -23.05
C ILE A 196 9.66 -2.17 -24.34
N GLN A 197 10.92 -2.56 -24.53
CA GLN A 197 11.60 -2.34 -25.82
C GLN A 197 10.90 -3.06 -26.97
N PHE A 198 10.41 -4.28 -26.74
CA PHE A 198 9.65 -5.01 -27.76
C PHE A 198 8.32 -4.30 -28.10
N LEU A 199 7.57 -3.80 -27.11
CA LEU A 199 6.38 -2.97 -27.37
C LEU A 199 6.73 -1.73 -28.23
N ARG A 200 7.88 -1.07 -27.99
CA ARG A 200 8.32 0.06 -28.83
C ARG A 200 8.55 -0.35 -30.27
N ILE A 201 9.09 -1.55 -30.51
CA ILE A 201 9.29 -2.09 -31.86
C ILE A 201 7.94 -2.30 -32.53
N LEU A 202 6.95 -2.90 -31.86
CA LEU A 202 5.59 -3.06 -32.40
C LEU A 202 4.99 -1.70 -32.82
N GLY A 203 5.10 -0.70 -31.94
CA GLY A 203 4.66 0.68 -32.22
C GLY A 203 5.33 1.30 -33.45
N GLN A 204 6.63 1.06 -33.62
CA GLN A 204 7.39 1.57 -34.76
C GLN A 204 7.04 0.84 -36.07
N VAL A 205 6.87 -0.48 -36.01
CA VAL A 205 6.59 -1.31 -37.18
C VAL A 205 5.23 -0.93 -37.78
N SER A 206 4.22 -0.67 -36.94
CA SER A 206 2.89 -0.22 -37.37
C SER A 206 2.91 1.07 -38.21
N GLN A 207 3.88 1.96 -37.99
CA GLN A 207 4.01 3.20 -38.78
C GLN A 207 4.60 2.97 -40.18
N SER A 208 5.19 1.81 -40.43
CA SER A 208 5.87 1.49 -41.70
C SER A 208 5.20 0.37 -42.49
N LEU A 209 4.47 -0.52 -41.83
CA LEU A 209 3.80 -1.68 -42.41
C LEU A 209 2.28 -1.61 -42.22
N ASP A 210 1.56 -2.44 -42.97
CA ASP A 210 0.11 -2.65 -42.85
C ASP A 210 -0.20 -3.59 -41.66
N PHE A 211 0.31 -3.19 -40.49
CA PHE A 211 0.26 -3.89 -39.22
C PHE A 211 -0.27 -2.95 -38.13
N LEU A 212 -1.38 -3.30 -37.48
CA LEU A 212 -1.91 -2.54 -36.35
C LEU A 212 -1.77 -3.34 -35.06
N PHE A 213 -1.12 -2.75 -34.07
CA PHE A 213 -1.08 -3.27 -32.71
C PHE A 213 -2.06 -2.53 -31.80
N ILE A 214 -2.83 -3.26 -31.00
CA ILE A 214 -3.72 -2.72 -29.96
C ILE A 214 -3.42 -3.44 -28.64
N GLY A 215 -2.96 -2.71 -27.62
CA GLY A 215 -2.66 -3.28 -26.30
C GLY A 215 -3.58 -2.74 -25.20
N SER A 216 -3.77 -3.49 -24.13
CA SER A 216 -4.52 -3.07 -22.93
C SER A 216 -3.61 -3.01 -21.68
N MET A 217 -3.72 -1.91 -20.92
CA MET A 217 -2.92 -1.64 -19.72
C MET A 217 -3.73 -0.97 -18.59
N GLN A 218 -3.21 -1.05 -17.36
CA GLN A 218 -3.78 -0.42 -16.16
C GLN A 218 -3.12 0.96 -15.91
N GLU A 219 -3.92 1.93 -15.43
CA GLU A 219 -3.48 3.32 -15.17
C GLU A 219 -2.29 3.41 -14.19
N ASN A 220 -2.26 2.53 -13.18
CA ASN A 220 -1.30 2.62 -12.07
C ASN A 220 0.07 1.99 -12.35
N VAL A 221 0.26 1.32 -13.49
CA VAL A 221 1.58 0.76 -13.83
C VAL A 221 2.61 1.86 -13.99
N PHE A 222 2.19 3.05 -14.39
CA PHE A 222 3.06 4.20 -14.66
C PHE A 222 3.33 5.08 -13.43
N SER A 223 2.55 4.94 -12.36
CA SER A 223 2.66 5.75 -11.13
C SER A 223 3.22 4.98 -9.93
N SER A 224 3.41 3.66 -10.05
CA SER A 224 3.95 2.85 -8.97
C SER A 224 5.44 3.19 -8.72
N PRO A 225 5.85 3.37 -7.44
CA PRO A 225 7.24 3.66 -7.07
C PRO A 225 8.26 2.64 -7.58
N LYS A 226 7.79 1.42 -7.90
CA LYS A 226 8.59 0.33 -8.48
C LYS A 226 9.08 0.63 -9.90
N TYR A 227 8.48 1.60 -10.60
CA TYR A 227 8.74 1.92 -12.01
C TYR A 227 9.21 3.37 -12.24
N ILE A 228 9.64 4.08 -11.20
CA ILE A 228 10.07 5.50 -11.28
C ILE A 228 11.26 5.66 -12.24
N ASP A 229 12.19 4.70 -12.25
CA ASP A 229 13.36 4.73 -13.15
C ASP A 229 12.97 4.41 -14.62
N GLU A 230 11.89 3.67 -14.84
CA GLU A 230 11.37 3.29 -16.16
C GLU A 230 10.41 4.32 -16.78
N ALA A 231 10.01 5.35 -16.02
CA ALA A 231 9.06 6.38 -16.46
C ALA A 231 9.51 7.06 -17.77
N GLU A 232 10.82 7.24 -17.98
CA GLU A 232 11.37 7.78 -19.23
C GLU A 232 11.23 6.81 -20.41
N SER A 233 11.38 5.50 -20.18
CA SER A 233 11.16 4.46 -21.20
C SER A 233 9.70 4.35 -21.58
N PHE A 234 8.78 4.44 -20.61
CA PHE A 234 7.34 4.50 -20.85
C PHE A 234 6.93 5.80 -21.56
N GLY A 235 7.49 6.96 -21.19
CA GLY A 235 7.28 8.23 -21.90
C GLY A 235 7.58 8.13 -23.40
N ARG A 236 8.66 7.44 -23.77
CA ARG A 236 9.03 7.20 -25.18
C ARG A 236 8.16 6.15 -25.88
N VAL A 237 7.52 5.24 -25.15
CA VAL A 237 6.45 4.40 -25.69
C VAL A 237 5.29 5.31 -26.06
N HIS A 238 4.81 6.17 -25.16
CA HIS A 238 3.66 7.04 -25.39
C HIS A 238 3.73 7.86 -26.69
N GLU A 239 4.91 8.36 -27.09
CA GLU A 239 5.07 9.10 -28.35
C GLU A 239 4.69 8.30 -29.61
N ARG A 240 4.80 6.96 -29.57
CA ARG A 240 4.54 6.06 -30.71
C ARG A 240 3.11 5.56 -30.77
N PHE A 241 2.35 5.68 -29.68
CA PHE A 241 1.02 5.10 -29.55
C PHE A 241 -0.05 6.18 -29.41
N GLU A 242 -1.27 5.85 -29.84
CA GLU A 242 -2.46 6.59 -29.46
C GLU A 242 -2.96 6.01 -28.12
N ILE A 243 -3.04 6.86 -27.11
CA ILE A 243 -3.46 6.45 -25.76
C ILE A 243 -4.94 6.73 -25.61
N VAL A 244 -5.67 5.66 -25.32
CA VAL A 244 -7.12 5.69 -25.16
C VAL A 244 -7.40 5.40 -23.71
N THR A 245 -7.78 6.42 -22.96
CA THR A 245 -8.13 6.22 -21.56
C THR A 245 -9.60 5.88 -21.48
N ILE A 246 -9.91 4.63 -21.12
CA ILE A 246 -11.25 4.26 -20.65
C ILE A 246 -11.37 4.77 -19.22
N ALA A 247 -11.80 6.01 -19.11
CA ALA A 247 -12.21 6.55 -17.83
C ALA A 247 -13.37 5.70 -17.26
N ARG A 248 -13.56 5.76 -15.94
CA ARG A 248 -14.79 5.31 -15.28
C ARG A 248 -15.99 6.07 -15.88
N GLU A 249 -16.53 5.63 -17.01
CA GLU A 249 -17.65 6.31 -17.67
C GLU A 249 -18.97 5.59 -17.41
N ASP A 250 -19.86 6.39 -16.79
CA ASP A 250 -21.29 6.26 -16.60
C ASP A 250 -21.85 4.85 -16.41
N ILE A 251 -21.39 4.17 -15.36
CA ILE A 251 -22.11 3.03 -14.79
C ILE A 251 -23.61 3.37 -14.63
N GLU A 252 -23.92 4.59 -14.21
CA GLU A 252 -25.29 5.11 -14.13
C GLU A 252 -26.01 5.12 -15.51
N ARG A 253 -25.32 5.53 -16.59
CA ARG A 253 -25.89 5.50 -17.95
C ARG A 253 -26.04 4.09 -18.48
N VAL A 254 -25.11 3.19 -18.18
CA VAL A 254 -25.20 1.77 -18.55
C VAL A 254 -26.39 1.12 -17.84
N ILE A 255 -26.56 1.34 -16.53
CA ILE A 255 -27.68 0.82 -15.77
C ILE A 255 -29.01 1.40 -16.29
N SER A 256 -29.11 2.73 -16.46
CA SER A 256 -30.35 3.37 -16.95
C SER A 256 -30.73 3.00 -18.39
N LYS A 257 -29.76 2.84 -19.29
CA LYS A 257 -30.03 2.53 -20.72
C LYS A 257 -30.12 1.05 -21.03
N ARG A 258 -29.47 0.18 -20.25
CA ARG A 258 -29.40 -1.26 -20.53
C ARG A 258 -30.22 -2.10 -19.56
N VAL A 259 -30.25 -1.77 -18.28
CA VAL A 259 -30.97 -2.57 -17.25
C VAL A 259 -32.35 -1.99 -16.95
N LEU A 260 -32.48 -0.67 -16.96
CA LEU A 260 -33.67 0.05 -16.47
C LEU A 260 -34.30 0.92 -17.56
N LYS A 261 -34.51 0.35 -18.75
CA LYS A 261 -35.11 1.06 -19.88
C LYS A 261 -36.49 1.58 -19.48
N LYS A 262 -36.79 2.82 -19.86
CA LYS A 262 -38.08 3.46 -19.60
C LYS A 262 -38.58 4.15 -20.84
N SER A 263 -39.83 3.89 -21.18
CA SER A 263 -40.57 4.65 -22.19
C SER A 263 -40.86 6.07 -21.71
N LEU A 264 -41.18 6.97 -22.64
CA LEU A 264 -41.60 8.34 -22.31
C LEU A 264 -42.81 8.38 -21.38
N SER A 265 -43.77 7.46 -21.56
CA SER A 265 -44.95 7.36 -20.68
C SER A 265 -44.56 6.94 -19.26
N GLN A 266 -43.69 5.94 -19.11
CA GLN A 266 -43.22 5.49 -17.80
C GLN A 266 -42.41 6.56 -17.06
N ARG A 267 -41.60 7.35 -17.80
CA ARG A 267 -40.88 8.49 -17.22
C ARG A 267 -41.84 9.55 -16.68
N ASN A 268 -42.87 9.92 -17.44
CA ASN A 268 -43.88 10.89 -16.98
C ASN A 268 -44.66 10.37 -15.77
N GLU A 269 -45.05 9.10 -15.76
CA GLU A 269 -45.74 8.46 -14.63
C GLU A 269 -44.87 8.47 -13.36
N LEU A 270 -43.58 8.15 -13.48
CA LEU A 270 -42.64 8.24 -12.36
C LEU A 270 -42.47 9.69 -11.87
N ASP A 271 -42.45 10.67 -12.77
CA ASP A 271 -42.34 12.08 -12.41
C ASP A 271 -43.52 12.55 -11.54
N GLU A 272 -44.74 12.11 -11.88
CA GLU A 272 -45.95 12.36 -11.10
C GLU A 272 -45.93 11.64 -9.75
N LEU A 273 -45.53 10.36 -9.72
CA LEU A 273 -45.44 9.56 -8.49
C LEU A 273 -44.39 10.11 -7.51
N LEU A 274 -43.32 10.74 -8.02
CA LEU A 274 -42.26 11.35 -7.21
C LEU A 274 -42.61 12.75 -6.70
N ALA A 275 -43.77 13.32 -7.05
CA ALA A 275 -44.10 14.71 -6.71
C ALA A 275 -44.04 15.01 -5.20
N ASP A 276 -44.50 14.10 -4.35
CA ASP A 276 -44.40 14.27 -2.89
C ASP A 276 -42.98 14.07 -2.37
N TYR A 277 -42.22 13.14 -2.97
CA TYR A 277 -40.80 12.92 -2.67
C TYR A 277 -39.94 14.14 -3.05
N LYS A 278 -40.26 14.87 -4.12
CA LYS A 278 -39.59 16.13 -4.48
C LYS A 278 -39.77 17.21 -3.41
N LYS A 279 -40.92 17.24 -2.73
CA LYS A 279 -41.18 18.21 -1.63
C LYS A 279 -40.40 17.84 -0.37
N GLU A 280 -40.30 16.55 -0.08
CA GLU A 280 -39.70 16.03 1.15
C GLU A 280 -38.17 15.92 1.07
N PHE A 281 -37.61 15.62 -0.11
CA PHE A 281 -36.19 15.37 -0.33
C PHE A 281 -35.60 16.35 -1.36
N PRO A 282 -34.80 17.37 -0.95
CA PRO A 282 -34.28 18.41 -1.83
C PRO A 282 -33.46 17.90 -3.03
N GLN A 283 -32.76 16.79 -2.87
CA GLN A 283 -31.95 16.17 -3.92
C GLN A 283 -32.78 15.60 -5.08
N ILE A 284 -33.98 15.09 -4.82
CA ILE A 284 -34.89 14.60 -5.86
C ILE A 284 -35.47 15.78 -6.64
N ASN A 285 -35.73 16.91 -5.97
CA ASN A 285 -36.19 18.12 -6.63
C ASN A 285 -35.09 18.79 -7.47
N SER A 286 -33.84 18.70 -7.03
CA SER A 286 -32.70 19.32 -7.71
C SER A 286 -32.32 18.59 -9.00
N ASP A 287 -32.48 17.27 -9.04
CA ASP A 287 -32.13 16.43 -10.19
C ASP A 287 -33.13 15.27 -10.37
N PRO A 288 -34.40 15.56 -10.73
CA PRO A 288 -35.45 14.55 -10.81
C PRO A 288 -35.18 13.52 -11.91
N ASP A 289 -34.62 13.95 -13.04
CA ASP A 289 -34.30 13.09 -14.18
C ASP A 289 -33.36 11.96 -13.78
N LYS A 290 -32.36 12.25 -12.94
CA LYS A 290 -31.41 11.25 -12.45
C LYS A 290 -32.09 10.17 -11.60
N PHE A 291 -33.04 10.55 -10.74
CA PHE A 291 -33.79 9.61 -9.93
C PHE A 291 -34.77 8.78 -10.76
N ILE A 292 -35.41 9.37 -11.77
CA ILE A 292 -36.29 8.66 -12.71
C ILE A 292 -35.46 7.66 -13.52
N ASP A 293 -34.30 8.05 -14.02
CA ASP A 293 -33.46 7.21 -14.86
C ASP A 293 -32.94 5.99 -14.12
N LEU A 294 -32.57 6.14 -12.85
CA LEU A 294 -32.05 5.06 -12.03
C LEU A 294 -33.11 4.32 -11.22
N PHE A 295 -34.38 4.78 -11.20
CA PHE A 295 -35.45 4.10 -10.46
C PHE A 295 -35.52 2.60 -10.82
N PRO A 296 -35.55 1.69 -9.82
CA PRO A 296 -35.79 1.92 -8.38
C PRO A 296 -34.52 2.10 -7.51
N ILE A 297 -33.35 2.35 -8.08
CA ILE A 297 -32.09 2.51 -7.34
C ILE A 297 -31.87 3.98 -6.96
N HIS A 298 -31.55 4.23 -5.70
CA HIS A 298 -31.10 5.55 -5.26
C HIS A 298 -29.71 5.86 -5.86
N PRO A 299 -29.48 7.01 -6.54
CA PRO A 299 -28.24 7.29 -7.25
C PRO A 299 -26.96 7.14 -6.41
N TYR A 300 -27.04 7.54 -5.13
CA TYR A 300 -25.89 7.45 -4.23
C TYR A 300 -25.41 6.00 -3.96
N VAL A 301 -26.27 5.00 -4.14
CA VAL A 301 -25.90 3.58 -4.04
C VAL A 301 -24.85 3.22 -5.10
N ILE A 302 -25.06 3.64 -6.35
CA ILE A 302 -24.13 3.36 -7.46
C ILE A 302 -22.79 4.02 -7.20
N LYS A 303 -22.82 5.29 -6.76
CA LYS A 303 -21.62 6.04 -6.40
C LYS A 303 -20.84 5.33 -5.31
N LEU A 304 -21.46 5.06 -4.16
CA LEU A 304 -20.81 4.49 -2.99
C LEU A 304 -20.24 3.10 -3.28
N PHE A 305 -21.03 2.24 -3.94
CA PHE A 305 -20.59 0.89 -4.29
C PHE A 305 -19.35 0.91 -5.21
N SER A 306 -19.31 1.81 -6.19
CA SER A 306 -18.20 1.92 -7.16
C SER A 306 -16.88 2.44 -6.56
N GLU A 307 -16.95 2.98 -5.34
CA GLU A 307 -15.84 3.55 -4.60
C GLU A 307 -15.32 2.62 -3.49
N LEU A 308 -16.08 1.59 -3.10
CA LEU A 308 -15.61 0.55 -2.17
C LEU A 308 -14.54 -0.34 -2.82
N GLU A 309 -13.42 -0.51 -2.13
CA GLU A 309 -12.25 -1.27 -2.64
C GLU A 309 -12.48 -2.79 -2.69
N PHE A 310 -13.52 -3.28 -2.02
CA PHE A 310 -13.85 -4.69 -1.90
C PHE A 310 -14.51 -5.30 -3.14
N PHE A 311 -15.03 -4.44 -4.03
CA PHE A 311 -15.80 -4.86 -5.18
C PHE A 311 -15.11 -4.48 -6.48
N GLU A 312 -15.21 -5.36 -7.47
CA GLU A 312 -14.86 -5.01 -8.83
C GLU A 312 -15.80 -3.92 -9.35
N LYS A 313 -15.27 -2.96 -10.12
CA LYS A 313 -16.04 -1.78 -10.53
C LYS A 313 -17.25 -2.10 -11.40
N ARG A 314 -17.27 -3.24 -12.13
CA ARG A 314 -18.45 -3.75 -12.84
C ARG A 314 -19.37 -4.64 -12.00
N GLY A 315 -18.92 -5.08 -10.82
CA GLY A 315 -19.76 -5.76 -9.83
C GLY A 315 -20.96 -4.93 -9.38
N VAL A 316 -20.92 -3.60 -9.56
CA VAL A 316 -22.09 -2.73 -9.31
C VAL A 316 -23.24 -2.96 -10.29
N ILE A 317 -22.95 -3.35 -11.55
CA ILE A 317 -23.99 -3.66 -12.54
C ILE A 317 -24.67 -4.96 -12.14
N GLN A 318 -23.88 -5.97 -11.75
CA GLN A 318 -24.39 -7.23 -11.21
C GLN A 318 -25.25 -6.98 -9.97
N PHE A 319 -24.69 -6.26 -8.99
CA PHE A 319 -25.39 -5.89 -7.78
C PHE A 319 -26.71 -5.17 -8.09
N ALA A 320 -26.69 -4.16 -8.97
CA ALA A 320 -27.90 -3.46 -9.41
C ALA A 320 -28.91 -4.44 -10.03
N THR A 321 -28.48 -5.27 -10.98
CA THR A 321 -29.31 -6.24 -11.71
C THR A 321 -29.98 -7.23 -10.74
N GLU A 322 -29.23 -7.81 -9.80
CA GLU A 322 -29.75 -8.74 -8.81
C GLU A 322 -30.75 -8.09 -7.85
N ARG A 323 -30.47 -6.86 -7.40
CA ARG A 323 -31.34 -6.12 -6.48
C ARG A 323 -32.62 -5.66 -7.19
N ILE A 324 -32.53 -5.21 -8.44
CA ILE A 324 -33.68 -4.84 -9.26
C ILE A 324 -34.57 -6.06 -9.50
N LYS A 325 -33.99 -7.20 -9.88
CA LYS A 325 -34.72 -8.46 -10.10
C LYS A 325 -35.57 -8.85 -8.88
N LYS A 326 -35.03 -8.66 -7.67
CA LYS A 326 -35.76 -8.86 -6.40
C LYS A 326 -36.82 -7.78 -6.13
N ALA A 327 -36.64 -6.56 -6.66
CA ALA A 327 -37.52 -5.41 -6.48
C ALA A 327 -38.71 -5.37 -7.46
N LEU A 328 -38.64 -6.03 -8.63
CA LEU A 328 -39.66 -5.96 -9.70
C LEU A 328 -41.10 -6.23 -9.23
N THR A 329 -41.27 -7.09 -8.21
CA THR A 329 -42.59 -7.48 -7.69
C THR A 329 -43.11 -6.58 -6.56
N LYS A 330 -42.32 -5.58 -6.13
CA LYS A 330 -42.70 -4.65 -5.06
C LYS A 330 -43.57 -3.51 -5.59
N ASP A 331 -44.43 -2.99 -4.73
CA ASP A 331 -45.26 -1.82 -5.01
C ASP A 331 -44.47 -0.53 -4.78
N PHE A 332 -44.76 0.52 -5.55
CA PHE A 332 -44.28 1.87 -5.25
C PHE A 332 -44.83 2.38 -3.91
N PRO A 333 -44.09 3.16 -3.10
CA PRO A 333 -42.67 3.47 -3.25
C PRO A 333 -41.79 2.36 -2.68
N PHE A 334 -40.87 1.86 -3.51
CA PHE A 334 -39.79 0.99 -3.07
C PHE A 334 -38.50 1.44 -3.74
N PHE A 335 -37.49 1.74 -2.93
CA PHE A 335 -36.17 2.15 -3.39
C PHE A 335 -35.10 1.21 -2.86
N ILE A 336 -34.14 0.89 -3.71
CA ILE A 336 -32.91 0.24 -3.32
C ILE A 336 -31.99 1.34 -2.80
N THR A 337 -31.76 1.34 -1.49
CA THR A 337 -30.96 2.32 -0.75
C THR A 337 -29.65 1.70 -0.25
N ILE A 338 -28.80 2.50 0.39
CA ILE A 338 -27.41 2.14 0.74
C ILE A 338 -27.29 0.91 1.64
N ASP A 339 -28.30 0.64 2.47
CA ASP A 339 -28.37 -0.54 3.34
C ASP A 339 -28.26 -1.85 2.55
N SER A 340 -28.68 -1.88 1.28
CA SER A 340 -28.54 -3.05 0.41
C SER A 340 -27.08 -3.39 0.07
N ILE A 341 -26.15 -2.43 0.14
CA ILE A 341 -24.71 -2.68 -0.04
C ILE A 341 -24.18 -3.54 1.11
N TYR A 342 -24.61 -3.30 2.35
CA TYR A 342 -24.25 -4.14 3.49
C TYR A 342 -24.65 -5.60 3.25
N ASP A 343 -25.88 -5.82 2.77
CA ASP A 343 -26.37 -7.17 2.48
C ASP A 343 -25.51 -7.87 1.42
N GLU A 344 -25.00 -7.12 0.44
CA GLU A 344 -24.09 -7.62 -0.58
C GLU A 344 -22.75 -8.05 0.03
N ILE A 345 -22.13 -7.18 0.82
CA ILE A 345 -20.89 -7.46 1.56
C ILE A 345 -21.06 -8.71 2.42
N ASN A 346 -22.16 -8.80 3.16
CA ASN A 346 -22.41 -9.89 4.10
C ASN A 346 -22.68 -11.23 3.39
N SER A 347 -23.22 -11.20 2.17
CA SER A 347 -23.50 -12.42 1.40
C SER A 347 -22.25 -13.07 0.80
N LYS A 348 -21.19 -12.29 0.52
CA LYS A 348 -19.97 -12.77 -0.15
C LYS A 348 -18.94 -13.22 0.89
N HIS A 349 -18.74 -14.53 1.02
CA HIS A 349 -17.84 -15.13 2.02
C HIS A 349 -16.40 -14.60 1.95
N THR A 350 -15.89 -14.31 0.76
CA THR A 350 -14.55 -13.76 0.54
C THR A 350 -14.40 -12.33 1.04
N ILE A 351 -15.48 -11.53 1.02
CA ILE A 351 -15.48 -10.13 1.47
C ILE A 351 -15.79 -10.07 2.97
N ARG A 352 -16.83 -10.77 3.41
CA ARG A 352 -17.27 -10.83 4.82
C ARG A 352 -16.14 -11.17 5.79
N ASN A 353 -15.22 -12.05 5.39
CA ASN A 353 -14.14 -12.55 6.26
C ASN A 353 -12.85 -11.73 6.21
N GLN A 354 -12.79 -10.65 5.42
CA GLN A 354 -11.61 -9.78 5.41
C GLN A 354 -11.43 -9.10 6.77
N ASP A 355 -10.17 -8.90 7.19
CA ASP A 355 -9.83 -8.34 8.50
C ASP A 355 -10.45 -6.97 8.77
N VAL A 356 -10.64 -6.16 7.72
CA VAL A 356 -11.26 -4.82 7.82
C VAL A 356 -12.80 -4.89 7.89
N VAL A 357 -13.40 -5.89 7.25
CA VAL A 357 -14.87 -6.02 7.09
C VAL A 357 -15.48 -6.78 8.26
N ARG A 358 -14.86 -7.87 8.68
CA ARG A 358 -15.37 -8.78 9.70
C ARG A 358 -15.75 -8.08 11.02
N PRO A 359 -14.95 -7.14 11.58
CA PRO A 359 -15.34 -6.43 12.80
C PRO A 359 -16.64 -5.65 12.65
N ILE A 360 -16.88 -5.05 11.48
CA ILE A 360 -18.12 -4.32 11.21
C ILE A 360 -19.29 -5.28 11.14
N ILE A 361 -19.16 -6.40 10.43
CA ILE A 361 -20.22 -7.43 10.37
C ILE A 361 -20.61 -7.89 11.78
N GLU A 362 -19.64 -8.23 12.63
CA GLU A 362 -19.89 -8.69 14.00
C GLU A 362 -20.62 -7.62 14.85
N VAL A 363 -20.27 -6.34 14.67
CA VAL A 363 -20.96 -5.22 15.34
C VAL A 363 -22.40 -5.07 14.86
N ILE A 364 -22.62 -5.11 13.54
CA ILE A 364 -23.96 -4.97 12.95
C ILE A 364 -24.86 -6.14 13.36
N GLU A 365 -24.34 -7.38 13.34
CA GLU A 365 -25.07 -8.56 13.81
C GLU A 365 -25.41 -8.45 15.30
N THR A 366 -24.48 -7.94 16.12
CA THR A 366 -24.75 -7.67 17.55
C THR A 366 -25.86 -6.63 17.71
N LEU A 367 -25.80 -5.52 16.97
CA LEU A 367 -26.81 -4.47 17.01
C LEU A 367 -28.18 -4.99 16.53
N ASP A 368 -28.22 -5.84 15.51
CA ASP A 368 -29.46 -6.44 14.99
C ASP A 368 -30.19 -7.25 16.07
N THR A 369 -29.47 -8.05 16.87
CA THR A 369 -30.07 -8.77 18.02
C THR A 369 -30.64 -7.83 19.09
N LYS A 370 -30.09 -6.62 19.24
CA LYS A 370 -30.59 -5.62 20.18
C LYS A 370 -31.78 -4.86 19.62
N ILE A 371 -31.84 -4.66 18.31
CA ILE A 371 -32.96 -4.00 17.63
C ILE A 371 -34.27 -4.76 17.86
N ASP A 372 -34.24 -6.08 18.01
CA ASP A 372 -35.42 -6.89 18.33
C ASP A 372 -36.11 -6.48 19.65
N LEU A 373 -35.39 -5.80 20.55
CA LEU A 373 -35.93 -5.28 21.82
C LEU A 373 -36.64 -3.92 21.69
N LEU A 374 -36.53 -3.25 20.53
CA LEU A 374 -37.23 -1.99 20.26
C LEU A 374 -38.70 -2.23 19.93
N ASP A 375 -39.53 -1.18 20.09
CA ASP A 375 -40.90 -1.20 19.58
C ASP A 375 -40.91 -1.55 18.10
N GLN A 376 -41.84 -2.39 17.67
CA GLN A 376 -41.94 -2.89 16.28
C GLN A 376 -41.94 -1.76 15.23
N ARG A 377 -42.50 -0.59 15.57
CA ARG A 377 -42.52 0.60 14.69
C ARG A 377 -41.13 1.19 14.36
N PHE A 378 -40.10 0.88 15.15
CA PHE A 378 -38.74 1.39 14.96
C PHE A 378 -37.79 0.37 14.31
N GLN A 379 -38.12 -0.92 14.37
CA GLN A 379 -37.18 -2.00 14.06
C GLN A 379 -36.67 -1.94 12.61
N ASP A 380 -37.56 -1.77 11.63
CA ASP A 380 -37.16 -1.76 10.22
C ASP A 380 -36.25 -0.57 9.89
N THR A 381 -36.59 0.62 10.39
CA THR A 381 -35.74 1.82 10.24
C THR A 381 -34.42 1.66 10.98
N ALA A 382 -34.43 1.08 12.19
CA ALA A 382 -33.23 0.81 12.97
C ALA A 382 -32.25 -0.11 12.23
N ARG A 383 -32.74 -1.20 11.61
CA ARG A 383 -31.90 -2.11 10.82
C ARG A 383 -31.27 -1.40 9.63
N LYS A 384 -32.04 -0.58 8.90
CA LYS A 384 -31.50 0.23 7.80
C LYS A 384 -30.40 1.19 8.26
N LEU A 385 -30.66 1.93 9.33
CA LEU A 385 -29.71 2.92 9.88
C LEU A 385 -28.39 2.26 10.29
N VAL A 386 -28.46 1.16 11.04
CA VAL A 386 -27.26 0.43 11.49
C VAL A 386 -26.47 -0.10 10.29
N LYS A 387 -27.13 -0.71 9.30
CA LYS A 387 -26.46 -1.17 8.07
C LYS A 387 -25.76 -0.04 7.32
N VAL A 388 -26.41 1.11 7.14
CA VAL A 388 -25.81 2.27 6.47
C VAL A 388 -24.60 2.80 7.23
N LEU A 389 -24.68 2.92 8.56
CA LEU A 389 -23.51 3.32 9.36
C LEU A 389 -22.35 2.33 9.22
N GLY A 390 -22.64 1.04 9.04
CA GLY A 390 -21.65 0.00 8.69
C GLY A 390 -20.98 0.25 7.34
N VAL A 391 -21.77 0.51 6.29
CA VAL A 391 -21.24 0.80 4.96
C VAL A 391 -20.43 2.11 4.96
N LEU A 392 -20.90 3.15 5.63
CA LEU A 392 -20.18 4.43 5.73
C LEU A 392 -18.84 4.28 6.47
N ASN A 393 -18.79 3.45 7.51
CA ASN A 393 -17.54 3.14 8.20
C ASN A 393 -16.52 2.47 7.25
N LEU A 394 -16.96 1.47 6.48
CA LEU A 394 -16.15 0.76 5.49
C LEU A 394 -15.74 1.63 4.29
N TYR A 395 -16.51 2.67 3.99
CA TYR A 395 -16.29 3.56 2.87
C TYR A 395 -15.16 4.58 3.10
N GLY A 396 -15.14 5.24 4.26
CA GLY A 396 -14.26 6.40 4.42
C GLY A 396 -12.84 6.06 4.90
N LYS A 397 -11.91 6.97 4.62
CA LYS A 397 -10.48 6.83 4.94
C LYS A 397 -10.13 7.03 6.42
N THR A 398 -11.12 7.27 7.28
CA THR A 398 -10.94 7.49 8.71
C THR A 398 -11.78 6.53 9.55
N ILE A 399 -11.53 6.43 10.85
CA ILE A 399 -12.23 5.49 11.75
C ILE A 399 -13.58 6.06 12.24
N SER A 400 -13.94 7.29 11.85
CA SER A 400 -15.11 8.03 12.34
C SER A 400 -16.01 8.52 11.21
N ASN A 401 -16.21 7.70 10.18
CA ASN A 401 -17.13 8.03 9.10
C ASN A 401 -18.55 7.64 9.47
N GLY A 402 -19.47 8.58 9.31
CA GLY A 402 -20.88 8.40 9.59
C GLY A 402 -21.70 9.48 8.89
N ALA A 403 -22.82 9.85 9.49
CA ALA A 403 -23.70 10.84 8.89
C ALA A 403 -24.55 11.53 9.96
N THR A 404 -25.04 12.72 9.62
CA THR A 404 -26.10 13.41 10.36
C THR A 404 -27.47 12.76 10.09
N PRO A 405 -28.46 12.93 10.99
CA PRO A 405 -29.82 12.45 10.77
C PRO A 405 -30.45 12.95 9.47
N LEU A 406 -30.14 14.18 9.05
CA LEU A 406 -30.64 14.74 7.80
C LEU A 406 -30.06 14.02 6.58
N GLU A 407 -28.75 13.76 6.57
CA GLU A 407 -28.09 12.97 5.53
C GLU A 407 -28.66 11.55 5.48
N LEU A 408 -28.80 10.88 6.64
CA LEU A 408 -29.38 9.53 6.72
C LEU A 408 -30.83 9.49 6.22
N ALA A 409 -31.64 10.50 6.55
CA ALA A 409 -33.01 10.59 6.06
C ALA A 409 -33.04 10.68 4.52
N ASN A 410 -32.20 11.53 3.96
CA ASN A 410 -32.08 11.76 2.52
C ASN A 410 -31.55 10.51 1.80
N GLU A 411 -30.49 9.90 2.30
CA GLU A 411 -29.80 8.76 1.69
C GLU A 411 -30.62 7.47 1.70
N LEU A 412 -31.45 7.29 2.73
CA LEU A 412 -32.33 6.13 2.89
C LEU A 412 -33.78 6.40 2.46
N LEU A 413 -34.09 7.63 2.05
CA LEU A 413 -35.44 8.12 1.77
C LEU A 413 -36.44 7.74 2.89
N ILE A 414 -36.02 7.93 4.14
CA ILE A 414 -36.84 7.62 5.33
C ILE A 414 -37.89 8.71 5.48
N THR A 415 -39.16 8.31 5.53
CA THR A 415 -40.31 9.19 5.78
C THR A 415 -41.00 8.83 7.09
N SER A 416 -41.38 9.83 7.88
CA SER A 416 -42.13 9.68 9.12
C SER A 416 -43.45 10.46 9.04
N LYS A 417 -44.54 9.81 9.45
CA LYS A 417 -45.88 10.44 9.46
C LYS A 417 -46.16 11.31 10.68
N THR A 418 -45.30 11.27 11.69
CA THR A 418 -45.59 11.81 13.04
C THR A 418 -44.64 12.91 13.48
N LEU A 419 -43.39 12.87 13.03
CA LEU A 419 -42.33 13.82 13.37
C LEU A 419 -41.55 14.15 12.10
N LYS A 420 -40.68 15.15 12.17
CA LYS A 420 -39.68 15.34 11.12
C LYS A 420 -38.78 14.11 11.02
N ASN A 421 -38.32 13.80 9.81
CA ASN A 421 -37.49 12.62 9.55
C ASN A 421 -36.19 12.62 10.36
N GLU A 422 -35.57 13.79 10.51
CA GLU A 422 -34.36 13.98 11.33
C GLU A 422 -34.59 13.63 12.81
N ASP A 423 -35.67 14.14 13.42
CA ASP A 423 -36.02 13.88 14.81
C ASP A 423 -36.35 12.40 15.04
N TRP A 424 -37.05 11.79 14.07
CA TRP A 424 -37.37 10.36 14.09
C TRP A 424 -36.11 9.48 14.11
N ILE A 425 -35.12 9.81 13.28
CA ILE A 425 -33.85 9.08 13.22
C ILE A 425 -33.04 9.28 14.50
N VAL A 426 -33.00 10.49 15.06
CA VAL A 426 -32.32 10.75 16.34
C VAL A 426 -32.91 9.88 17.46
N ILE A 427 -34.24 9.82 17.57
CA ILE A 427 -34.91 8.99 18.59
C ILE A 427 -34.53 7.53 18.44
N ILE A 428 -34.49 7.00 17.21
CA ILE A 428 -34.13 5.60 16.97
C ILE A 428 -32.67 5.33 17.33
N LEU A 429 -31.75 6.17 16.85
CA LEU A 429 -30.32 6.00 17.12
C LEU A 429 -30.00 6.14 18.62
N ASP A 430 -30.63 7.08 19.31
CA ASP A 430 -30.45 7.23 20.76
C ASP A 430 -31.05 6.04 21.53
N LYS A 431 -32.21 5.50 21.12
CA LYS A 431 -32.75 4.24 21.70
C LYS A 431 -31.82 3.03 21.47
N ILE A 432 -31.22 2.89 20.29
CA ILE A 432 -30.25 1.83 20.02
C ILE A 432 -29.03 1.99 20.93
N ARG A 433 -28.53 3.23 21.08
CA ARG A 433 -27.41 3.54 21.97
C ARG A 433 -27.75 3.26 23.43
N GLU A 434 -28.95 3.58 23.90
CA GLU A 434 -29.39 3.23 25.26
C GLU A 434 -29.39 1.71 25.49
N LEU A 435 -29.85 0.92 24.52
CA LEU A 435 -29.84 -0.55 24.62
C LEU A 435 -28.44 -1.18 24.59
N THR A 436 -27.44 -0.43 24.14
CA THR A 436 -26.04 -0.86 24.08
C THR A 436 -25.14 -0.12 25.05
N ASP A 437 -25.67 0.68 25.98
CA ASP A 437 -24.90 1.55 26.89
C ASP A 437 -23.92 2.47 26.13
N GLY A 438 -24.28 2.91 24.93
CA GLY A 438 -23.46 3.72 24.02
C GLY A 438 -22.38 2.92 23.29
N GLN A 439 -22.33 1.59 23.44
CA GLN A 439 -21.41 0.74 22.68
C GLN A 439 -21.78 0.75 21.19
N PHE A 440 -20.75 0.67 20.35
CA PHE A 440 -20.81 0.54 18.89
C PHE A 440 -21.24 1.78 18.10
N ILE A 441 -22.12 2.65 18.62
CA ILE A 441 -22.56 3.86 17.92
C ILE A 441 -22.21 5.10 18.75
N SER A 442 -21.23 5.86 18.26
CA SER A 442 -20.82 7.14 18.85
C SER A 442 -21.62 8.30 18.25
N LYS A 443 -21.85 9.34 19.06
CA LYS A 443 -22.59 10.56 18.69
C LYS A 443 -21.75 11.78 19.08
N THR A 444 -21.50 12.69 18.15
CA THR A 444 -20.80 13.96 18.43
C THR A 444 -21.78 15.05 18.89
N GLU A 445 -21.25 16.19 19.34
CA GLU A 445 -22.04 17.37 19.72
C GLU A 445 -22.94 17.89 18.58
N ASN A 446 -22.51 17.72 17.32
CA ASN A 446 -23.26 18.15 16.13
C ASN A 446 -24.26 17.10 15.62
N ASN A 447 -24.68 16.15 16.46
CA ASN A 447 -25.54 15.02 16.06
C ASN A 447 -24.97 14.21 14.89
N TYR A 448 -23.65 14.06 14.81
CA TYR A 448 -23.02 13.18 13.83
C TYR A 448 -22.89 11.78 14.42
N PHE A 449 -23.46 10.77 13.78
CA PHE A 449 -23.48 9.38 14.26
C PHE A 449 -22.59 8.50 13.41
N TYR A 450 -21.74 7.68 14.04
CA TYR A 450 -20.84 6.75 13.35
C TYR A 450 -20.62 5.47 14.14
N ILE A 451 -20.25 4.38 13.46
CA ILE A 451 -19.82 3.16 14.14
C ILE A 451 -18.43 3.36 14.73
N ASP A 452 -18.33 3.13 16.04
CA ASP A 452 -17.09 3.25 16.78
C ASP A 452 -16.58 1.87 17.19
N LEU A 453 -15.66 1.33 16.38
CA LEU A 453 -14.97 0.09 16.70
C LEU A 453 -14.05 0.23 17.93
N LYS A 454 -13.63 1.45 18.29
CA LYS A 454 -12.79 1.66 19.49
C LYS A 454 -13.58 1.43 20.78
N ALA A 455 -14.91 1.53 20.74
CA ALA A 455 -15.78 1.20 21.87
C ALA A 455 -15.76 -0.30 22.24
N LYS A 456 -15.10 -1.17 21.44
CA LYS A 456 -14.97 -2.59 21.76
C LYS A 456 -13.77 -3.33 21.14
N ILE A 457 -12.68 -2.64 20.79
CA ILE A 457 -11.42 -3.37 20.53
C ILE A 457 -10.73 -3.58 21.87
N ASP A 458 -10.79 -4.81 22.37
CA ASP A 458 -9.83 -5.26 23.36
C ASP A 458 -8.45 -5.32 22.70
N TYR A 459 -7.76 -4.18 22.73
CA TYR A 459 -6.41 -4.07 22.20
C TYR A 459 -5.47 -5.07 22.88
N ASP A 460 -5.77 -5.47 24.11
CA ASP A 460 -4.97 -6.46 24.82
C ASP A 460 -5.21 -7.86 24.25
N LEU A 461 -6.42 -8.18 23.77
CA LEU A 461 -6.70 -9.40 22.99
C LEU A 461 -6.02 -9.36 21.60
N VAL A 462 -6.01 -8.22 20.91
CA VAL A 462 -5.31 -8.06 19.63
C VAL A 462 -3.81 -8.26 19.79
N ILE A 463 -3.21 -7.64 20.81
CA ILE A 463 -1.81 -7.84 21.18
C ILE A 463 -1.56 -9.30 21.53
N SER A 464 -2.45 -9.94 22.29
CA SER A 464 -2.33 -11.35 22.68
C SER A 464 -2.36 -12.30 21.46
N ARG A 465 -3.22 -12.05 20.47
CA ARG A 465 -3.22 -12.81 19.20
C ARG A 465 -1.95 -12.58 18.41
N LYS A 466 -1.44 -11.35 18.39
CA LYS A 466 -0.19 -11.02 17.69
C LYS A 466 1.01 -11.71 18.35
N ILE A 467 1.03 -11.85 19.68
CA ILE A 467 2.05 -12.60 20.43
C ILE A 467 2.13 -14.06 19.95
N GLN A 468 1.00 -14.71 19.64
CA GLN A 468 0.98 -16.10 19.17
C GLN A 468 1.63 -16.28 17.78
N ASN A 469 1.72 -15.20 17.00
CA ASN A 469 2.29 -15.19 15.66
C ASN A 469 3.65 -14.46 15.60
N LEU A 470 4.30 -14.24 16.75
CA LEU A 470 5.63 -13.65 16.76
C LEU A 470 6.64 -14.61 16.16
N THR A 471 7.53 -14.07 15.33
CA THR A 471 8.75 -14.76 14.91
C THR A 471 9.61 -15.07 16.14
N GLU A 472 10.20 -16.26 16.17
CA GLU A 472 11.13 -16.68 17.22
C GLU A 472 12.28 -15.66 17.36
N GLY A 473 12.58 -15.26 18.59
CA GLY A 473 13.64 -14.28 18.91
C GLY A 473 13.22 -12.80 18.79
N SER A 474 11.93 -12.50 18.56
CA SER A 474 11.44 -11.11 18.48
C SER A 474 11.54 -10.37 19.82
N GLU A 475 11.35 -11.08 20.92
CA GLU A 475 11.50 -10.60 22.30
C GLU A 475 12.95 -10.25 22.64
N ASP A 476 13.92 -11.04 22.16
CA ASP A 476 15.35 -10.81 22.38
C ASP A 476 15.83 -9.57 21.59
N GLN A 477 15.26 -9.35 20.41
CA GLN A 477 15.49 -8.11 19.64
C GLN A 477 14.93 -6.87 20.33
N GLU A 478 13.78 -6.97 21.01
CA GLU A 478 13.27 -5.87 21.83
C GLU A 478 14.17 -5.61 23.04
N LEU A 479 14.67 -6.67 23.69
CA LEU A 479 15.60 -6.52 24.81
C LEU A 479 16.86 -5.76 24.40
N LEU A 480 17.48 -6.15 23.28
CA LEU A 480 18.62 -5.42 22.72
C LEU A 480 18.26 -3.95 22.47
N ARG A 481 17.10 -3.66 21.88
CA ARG A 481 16.66 -2.29 21.61
C ARG A 481 16.53 -1.45 22.89
N LEU A 482 16.03 -2.02 23.98
CA LEU A 482 15.85 -1.30 25.24
C LEU A 482 17.15 -1.07 26.00
N ILE A 483 18.11 -2.01 25.87
CA ILE A 483 19.42 -1.94 26.53
C ILE A 483 20.42 -1.12 25.72
N LYS A 484 20.22 -1.03 24.40
CA LYS A 484 21.00 -0.16 23.52
C LYS A 484 20.83 1.29 23.99
N TYR A 485 21.92 1.86 24.49
CA TYR A 485 21.98 3.23 24.98
C TYR A 485 22.44 4.19 23.88
N ILE A 486 22.23 5.49 24.09
CA ILE A 486 22.33 6.50 23.04
C ILE A 486 23.77 6.78 22.56
N ASP A 487 24.76 6.53 23.40
CA ASP A 487 26.18 6.89 23.18
C ASP A 487 26.99 5.85 22.39
N LEU A 488 26.32 4.88 21.76
CA LEU A 488 26.97 3.94 20.84
C LEU A 488 27.32 4.64 19.51
N MET A 489 28.54 4.41 19.03
CA MET A 489 29.06 5.04 17.81
C MET A 489 28.56 4.30 16.56
N ASP A 490 28.44 5.05 15.46
CA ASP A 490 28.00 4.57 14.13
C ASP A 490 26.56 4.04 14.09
N ASP A 491 25.59 4.76 14.66
CA ASP A 491 24.15 4.40 14.62
C ASP A 491 23.46 4.67 13.26
N LYS A 492 24.14 4.29 12.15
CA LYS A 492 23.57 4.31 10.78
C LYS A 492 23.10 2.93 10.31
N SER A 493 23.29 1.87 11.09
CA SER A 493 22.84 0.54 10.69
C SER A 493 21.36 0.33 11.03
N ALA A 494 20.50 0.66 10.05
CA ALA A 494 19.12 0.22 9.98
C ALA A 494 19.00 -1.29 9.69
N GLU A 495 19.90 -2.12 10.22
CA GLU A 495 19.98 -3.56 9.98
C GLU A 495 19.58 -4.31 11.25
N SER A 496 18.54 -5.15 11.16
CA SER A 496 17.93 -5.88 12.29
C SER A 496 18.87 -6.92 12.96
N TYR A 497 20.06 -7.14 12.39
CA TYR A 497 20.99 -8.19 12.78
C TYR A 497 22.32 -7.68 13.37
N THR A 498 22.57 -6.37 13.49
CA THR A 498 23.82 -5.89 14.13
C THR A 498 23.86 -6.28 15.61
N ARG A 499 24.99 -6.84 16.07
CA ARG A 499 25.23 -7.31 17.45
C ARG A 499 26.53 -6.80 18.08
N VAL A 500 27.36 -6.14 17.30
CA VAL A 500 28.60 -5.49 17.75
C VAL A 500 28.47 -4.03 17.42
N PHE A 501 28.58 -3.19 18.44
CA PHE A 501 28.44 -1.75 18.35
C PHE A 501 29.73 -1.12 18.86
N LYS A 502 30.21 -0.10 18.16
CA LYS A 502 31.34 0.69 18.65
C LYS A 502 30.88 1.54 19.83
N ASP A 503 31.78 1.73 20.77
CA ASP A 503 31.49 2.40 22.03
C ASP A 503 32.70 3.20 22.52
N TYR A 504 32.49 4.11 23.47
CA TYR A 504 33.57 4.71 24.25
C TYR A 504 33.36 4.53 25.76
N CYS A 505 34.48 4.55 26.48
CA CYS A 505 34.51 4.63 27.93
C CYS A 505 35.24 5.90 28.34
N SER A 506 34.60 6.71 29.19
CA SER A 506 35.28 7.81 29.88
C SER A 506 36.41 7.28 30.75
N TRP A 507 37.49 8.06 30.83
CA TRP A 507 38.70 7.75 31.59
C TRP A 507 39.01 8.92 32.55
N PRO A 508 38.40 8.92 33.74
CA PRO A 508 38.48 10.04 34.69
C PRO A 508 39.91 10.40 35.11
N ASP A 509 40.77 9.42 35.36
CA ASP A 509 42.14 9.67 35.86
C ASP A 509 43.03 10.45 34.89
N LYS A 510 42.75 10.32 33.58
CA LYS A 510 43.43 11.05 32.51
C LYS A 510 42.60 12.18 31.92
N LYS A 511 41.37 12.38 32.40
CA LYS A 511 40.38 13.32 31.84
C LYS A 511 40.18 13.15 30.33
N SER A 512 40.15 11.91 29.87
CA SER A 512 40.03 11.54 28.45
C SER A 512 39.03 10.39 28.29
N PHE A 513 39.07 9.68 27.17
CA PHE A 513 38.27 8.48 26.88
C PHE A 513 39.08 7.43 26.12
N ARG A 514 38.50 6.24 26.00
CA ARG A 514 39.00 5.09 25.22
C ARG A 514 37.89 4.49 24.37
N LEU A 515 38.27 3.88 23.24
CA LEU A 515 37.31 3.27 22.31
C LEU A 515 37.17 1.79 22.62
N GLY A 516 35.99 1.24 22.44
CA GLY A 516 35.71 -0.16 22.71
C GLY A 516 34.52 -0.68 21.93
N ASN A 517 34.09 -1.87 22.31
CA ASN A 517 32.93 -2.52 21.71
C ASN A 517 31.89 -2.85 22.77
N PHE A 518 30.64 -2.52 22.48
CA PHE A 518 29.47 -3.11 23.13
C PHE A 518 29.00 -4.31 22.28
N ILE A 519 28.96 -5.49 22.87
CA ILE A 519 28.66 -6.74 22.17
C ILE A 519 27.43 -7.39 22.81
N TYR A 520 26.36 -7.53 22.04
CA TYR A 520 25.18 -8.28 22.45
C TYR A 520 25.27 -9.72 21.94
N ASN A 521 25.37 -10.67 22.87
CA ASN A 521 25.53 -12.08 22.55
C ASN A 521 24.19 -12.81 22.56
N ASP A 522 23.56 -12.92 21.39
CA ASP A 522 22.32 -13.68 21.13
C ASP A 522 22.57 -15.08 20.51
N LYS A 523 23.84 -15.47 20.36
CA LYS A 523 24.27 -16.80 19.84
C LYS A 523 23.99 -17.03 18.35
N SER A 524 23.67 -15.98 17.60
CA SER A 524 23.67 -15.99 16.13
C SER A 524 25.06 -16.22 15.50
N GLY A 525 26.13 -16.25 16.32
CA GLY A 525 27.52 -16.38 15.87
C GLY A 525 28.15 -15.09 15.35
N GLN A 526 27.44 -13.96 15.45
CA GLN A 526 27.87 -12.66 14.90
C GLN A 526 28.69 -11.81 15.88
N GLY A 527 28.67 -12.12 17.18
CA GLY A 527 29.51 -11.44 18.17
C GLY A 527 30.97 -11.85 18.05
N LYS A 528 31.83 -10.98 17.51
CA LYS A 528 33.30 -11.14 17.54
C LYS A 528 33.90 -10.02 18.37
N LYS A 529 34.93 -10.33 19.17
CA LYS A 529 35.74 -9.29 19.84
C LYS A 529 36.37 -8.42 18.76
N GLY A 530 36.22 -7.11 18.85
CA GLY A 530 36.93 -6.16 18.00
C GLY A 530 38.30 -5.81 18.58
N ASP A 531 39.17 -5.20 17.76
CA ASP A 531 40.55 -4.85 18.12
C ASP A 531 40.69 -3.51 18.87
N LEU A 532 39.64 -3.07 19.57
CA LEU A 532 39.61 -1.80 20.32
C LEU A 532 40.07 -1.98 21.78
N ASP A 533 40.10 -0.88 22.54
CA ASP A 533 40.75 -0.85 23.86
C ASP A 533 40.01 -1.64 24.95
N PHE A 534 38.69 -1.83 24.82
CA PHE A 534 37.88 -2.63 25.74
C PHE A 534 36.68 -3.29 25.05
N ASN A 535 36.09 -4.27 25.71
CA ASN A 535 34.89 -4.99 25.27
C ASN A 535 33.93 -5.14 26.46
N LEU A 536 32.71 -4.62 26.33
CA LEU A 536 31.60 -4.89 27.23
C LEU A 536 30.64 -5.86 26.53
N ILE A 537 30.54 -7.07 27.06
CA ILE A 537 29.72 -8.13 26.49
C ILE A 537 28.47 -8.30 27.36
N ILE A 538 27.31 -8.32 26.73
CA ILE A 538 26.03 -8.60 27.36
C ILE A 538 25.50 -9.90 26.81
N ASN A 539 25.33 -10.88 27.69
CA ASN A 539 24.74 -12.16 27.32
C ASN A 539 23.21 -12.05 27.33
N SER A 540 22.59 -12.40 26.20
CA SER A 540 21.15 -12.55 26.12
C SER A 540 20.70 -13.66 27.07
N PRO A 541 19.62 -13.43 27.86
CA PRO A 541 19.04 -14.45 28.72
C PRO A 541 18.34 -15.57 27.94
N TYR A 542 18.03 -15.35 26.66
CA TYR A 542 17.31 -16.30 25.80
C TYR A 542 18.22 -17.34 25.14
N GLY A 543 19.51 -17.05 25.01
CA GLY A 543 20.45 -17.99 24.44
C GLY A 543 20.90 -19.05 25.46
N THR A 544 21.14 -20.29 25.04
CA THR A 544 21.84 -21.32 25.83
C THR A 544 23.27 -21.58 25.29
N ASN A 545 24.29 -21.27 26.11
CA ASN A 545 25.75 -21.36 25.94
C ASN A 545 26.50 -20.86 24.67
N ILE A 546 27.28 -19.78 24.83
CA ILE A 546 28.68 -19.58 24.34
C ILE A 546 29.37 -18.70 25.38
N SER A 547 30.46 -19.17 26.00
CA SER A 547 31.21 -18.38 27.00
C SER A 547 32.27 -17.54 26.29
N PHE A 548 32.07 -16.23 26.18
CA PHE A 548 33.21 -15.33 26.02
C PHE A 548 34.06 -15.42 27.29
N SER A 549 35.37 -15.62 27.13
CA SER A 549 36.26 -15.50 28.29
C SER A 549 36.43 -14.03 28.66
N SER A 550 36.19 -13.73 29.93
CA SER A 550 36.52 -12.43 30.50
C SER A 550 38.05 -12.27 30.59
N SER A 551 38.51 -11.02 30.56
CA SER A 551 39.92 -10.65 30.62
C SER A 551 40.03 -9.24 31.20
N LYS A 552 41.23 -8.66 31.26
CA LYS A 552 41.42 -7.30 31.81
C LYS A 552 40.65 -6.22 31.03
N ASP A 553 40.45 -6.49 29.74
CA ASP A 553 39.83 -5.61 28.75
C ASP A 553 38.47 -6.12 28.27
N THR A 554 37.98 -7.24 28.82
CA THR A 554 36.69 -7.81 28.45
C THR A 554 35.89 -8.10 29.70
N ALA A 555 34.78 -7.38 29.87
CA ALA A 555 33.80 -7.64 30.92
C ALA A 555 32.58 -8.35 30.32
N VAL A 556 32.05 -9.36 31.02
CA VAL A 556 30.91 -10.16 30.57
C VAL A 556 29.78 -10.04 31.59
N LEU A 557 28.68 -9.41 31.18
CA LEU A 557 27.49 -9.18 32.01
C LEU A 557 26.42 -10.21 31.66
N ASN A 558 25.92 -10.89 32.68
CA ASN A 558 24.78 -11.80 32.58
C ASN A 558 23.54 -11.10 33.13
N ILE A 559 22.58 -10.76 32.25
CA ILE A 559 21.37 -10.07 32.68
C ILE A 559 20.46 -11.05 33.43
N LEU A 560 20.00 -10.66 34.62
CA LEU A 560 18.96 -11.39 35.33
C LEU A 560 17.65 -11.33 34.55
N PHE A 561 16.95 -12.45 34.52
CA PHE A 561 15.76 -12.59 33.70
C PHE A 561 14.68 -13.41 34.41
N ASN A 562 13.43 -13.00 34.23
CA ASN A 562 12.28 -13.69 34.78
C ASN A 562 11.12 -13.71 33.76
N GLU A 563 10.06 -14.47 34.07
CA GLU A 563 8.88 -14.55 33.19
C GLU A 563 8.10 -13.23 33.08
N GLU A 564 8.26 -12.31 34.02
CA GLU A 564 7.56 -11.03 34.02
C GLU A 564 8.08 -10.14 32.89
N ILE A 565 9.41 -9.95 32.82
CA ILE A 565 10.01 -9.15 31.75
C ILE A 565 9.84 -9.83 30.39
N ASP A 566 9.87 -11.16 30.32
CA ASP A 566 9.58 -11.91 29.09
C ASP A 566 8.21 -11.53 28.48
N LYS A 567 7.18 -11.50 29.33
CA LYS A 567 5.82 -11.15 28.91
C LYS A 567 5.73 -9.71 28.42
N ILE A 568 6.45 -8.79 29.06
CA ILE A 568 6.50 -7.37 28.66
C ILE A 568 7.22 -7.23 27.31
N LEU A 569 8.36 -7.88 27.12
CA LEU A 569 9.12 -7.86 25.87
C LEU A 569 8.33 -8.44 24.69
N LYS A 570 7.62 -9.56 24.89
CA LYS A 570 6.70 -10.13 23.88
C LYS A 570 5.57 -9.17 23.51
N LYS A 571 4.99 -8.47 24.50
CA LYS A 571 3.98 -7.43 24.24
C LYS A 571 4.56 -6.27 23.43
N LEU A 572 5.74 -5.77 23.78
CA LEU A 572 6.40 -4.69 23.06
C LEU A 572 6.69 -5.08 21.59
N ALA A 573 7.21 -6.29 21.37
CA ALA A 573 7.46 -6.84 20.03
C ALA A 573 6.18 -6.89 19.18
N ALA A 574 5.10 -7.41 19.77
CA ALA A 574 3.80 -7.50 19.12
C ALA A 574 3.23 -6.11 18.75
N ILE A 575 3.31 -5.15 19.68
CA ILE A 575 2.85 -3.77 19.43
C ILE A 575 3.69 -3.11 18.33
N ARG A 576 5.02 -3.30 18.31
CA ARG A 576 5.90 -2.74 17.29
C ARG A 576 5.57 -3.24 15.89
N LEU A 577 5.26 -4.53 15.74
CA LEU A 577 4.80 -5.08 14.46
C LEU A 577 3.48 -4.45 14.01
N LEU A 578 2.51 -4.31 14.93
CA LEU A 578 1.23 -3.65 14.63
C LEU A 578 1.42 -2.17 14.19
N ILE A 579 2.39 -1.46 14.80
CA ILE A 579 2.77 -0.11 14.38
C ILE A 579 3.35 -0.12 12.96
N GLY A 580 4.22 -1.08 12.63
CA GLY A 580 4.79 -1.24 11.29
C GLY A 580 3.74 -1.56 10.22
N GLU A 581 2.69 -2.29 10.59
CA GLU A 581 1.53 -2.61 9.74
C GLU A 581 0.53 -1.44 9.63
N ASN A 582 0.84 -0.27 10.21
CA ASN A 582 -0.04 0.90 10.33
C ASN A 582 -1.40 0.62 11.02
N TYR A 583 -1.50 -0.46 11.82
CA TYR A 583 -2.71 -0.80 12.56
C TYR A 583 -2.91 0.15 13.75
N VAL A 584 -3.89 1.05 13.65
CA VAL A 584 -4.28 2.00 14.73
C VAL A 584 -3.07 2.68 15.39
N LYS A 585 -2.14 3.13 14.55
CA LYS A 585 -0.78 3.55 14.90
C LYS A 585 -0.68 4.45 16.13
N THR A 586 -1.53 5.48 16.24
CA THR A 586 -1.52 6.43 17.35
C THR A 586 -1.82 5.78 18.71
N ILE A 587 -2.73 4.80 18.74
CA ILE A 587 -3.12 4.09 19.98
C ILE A 587 -2.02 3.09 20.36
N MET A 588 -1.51 2.35 19.38
CA MET A 588 -0.42 1.40 19.59
C MET A 588 0.86 2.10 20.06
N GLN A 589 1.18 3.27 19.51
CA GLN A 589 2.31 4.08 19.97
C GLN A 589 2.16 4.51 21.43
N LYS A 590 0.96 4.93 21.84
CA LYS A 590 0.70 5.32 23.24
C LYS A 590 0.86 4.13 24.20
N LYS A 591 0.40 2.94 23.80
CA LYS A 591 0.59 1.70 24.58
C LYS A 591 2.06 1.26 24.62
N TYR A 592 2.78 1.37 23.50
CA TYR A 592 4.21 1.06 23.40
C TYR A 592 5.01 1.92 24.38
N ASN A 593 4.87 3.25 24.32
CA ASN A 593 5.64 4.17 25.16
C ASN A 593 5.44 3.88 26.66
N LYS A 594 4.19 3.62 27.08
CA LYS A 594 3.89 3.31 28.48
C LYS A 594 4.58 2.01 28.94
N LEU A 595 4.54 0.96 28.12
CA LEU A 595 5.17 -0.32 28.43
C LEU A 595 6.70 -0.25 28.31
N GLU A 596 7.22 0.61 27.44
CA GLU A 596 8.66 0.84 27.28
C GLU A 596 9.25 1.46 28.55
N ASP A 597 8.59 2.46 29.13
CA ASP A 597 9.03 3.08 30.40
C ASP A 597 9.07 2.05 31.53
N GLU A 598 7.99 1.26 31.68
CA GLU A 598 7.89 0.18 32.67
C GLU A 598 8.98 -0.89 32.46
N ALA A 599 9.24 -1.29 31.20
CA ALA A 599 10.27 -2.27 30.88
C ALA A 599 11.68 -1.75 31.23
N LYS A 600 11.98 -0.48 30.95
CA LYS A 600 13.28 0.12 31.25
C LYS A 600 13.56 0.18 32.75
N GLU A 601 12.56 0.50 33.57
CA GLU A 601 12.69 0.50 35.04
C GLU A 601 13.02 -0.91 35.58
N ILE A 602 12.31 -1.93 35.09
CA ILE A 602 12.53 -3.33 35.49
C ILE A 602 13.91 -3.82 35.03
N ILE A 603 14.27 -3.54 33.77
CA ILE A 603 15.58 -3.92 33.21
C ILE A 603 16.71 -3.26 33.99
N LEU A 604 16.61 -1.97 34.32
CA LEU A 604 17.62 -1.28 35.13
C LEU A 604 17.79 -1.95 36.49
N LYS A 605 16.69 -2.32 37.16
CA LYS A 605 16.74 -3.04 38.42
C LYS A 605 17.46 -4.39 38.29
N PHE A 606 17.16 -5.16 37.23
CA PHE A 606 17.85 -6.42 36.96
C PHE A 606 19.32 -6.24 36.64
N LEU A 607 19.68 -5.22 35.85
CA LEU A 607 21.07 -4.86 35.58
C LEU A 607 21.83 -4.51 36.87
N LEU A 608 21.20 -3.86 37.84
CA LEU A 608 21.81 -3.56 39.14
C LEU A 608 21.97 -4.78 40.03
N GLU A 609 21.05 -5.75 39.95
CA GLU A 609 21.08 -6.99 40.73
C GLU A 609 21.96 -8.08 40.09
N SER A 610 22.30 -7.93 38.81
CA SER A 610 23.16 -8.82 38.04
C SER A 610 24.60 -8.90 38.55
N ASP A 611 25.25 -9.99 38.11
CA ASP A 611 26.67 -10.22 38.27
C ASP A 611 27.41 -9.93 36.96
N ILE A 612 28.66 -9.50 37.09
CA ILE A 612 29.56 -9.24 35.97
C ILE A 612 30.90 -9.94 36.19
N GLU A 613 31.40 -10.59 35.15
CA GLU A 613 32.66 -11.30 35.15
C GLU A 613 33.76 -10.44 34.52
N ILE A 614 34.87 -10.25 35.23
CA ILE A 614 36.07 -9.59 34.73
C ILE A 614 37.32 -10.29 35.28
N GLU A 615 38.32 -10.54 34.42
CA GLU A 615 39.53 -11.31 34.78
C GLU A 615 39.25 -12.68 35.41
N GLY A 616 38.18 -13.36 34.99
CA GLY A 616 37.75 -14.65 35.54
C GLY A 616 37.11 -14.58 36.93
N ASN A 617 36.88 -13.37 37.46
CA ASN A 617 36.24 -13.16 38.76
C ASN A 617 34.83 -12.57 38.56
N GLU A 618 33.84 -13.21 39.17
CA GLU A 618 32.47 -12.73 39.22
C GLU A 618 32.31 -11.70 40.35
N LYS A 619 31.72 -10.55 40.03
CA LYS A 619 31.47 -9.45 40.96
C LYS A 619 30.03 -8.98 40.85
N LYS A 620 29.43 -8.65 42.00
CA LYS A 620 28.11 -8.00 42.05
C LYS A 620 28.20 -6.57 41.56
N ILE A 621 27.32 -6.17 40.63
CA ILE A 621 27.37 -4.83 40.03
C ILE A 621 27.20 -3.71 41.07
N LYS A 622 26.36 -3.91 42.10
CA LYS A 622 26.21 -2.95 43.22
C LYS A 622 27.51 -2.66 43.98
N THR A 623 28.49 -3.56 43.94
CA THR A 623 29.79 -3.35 44.62
C THR A 623 30.77 -2.54 43.77
N ILE A 624 30.51 -2.42 42.47
CA ILE A 624 31.36 -1.73 41.50
C ILE A 624 30.89 -0.27 41.35
N LEU A 625 29.58 -0.05 41.37
CA LEU A 625 28.98 1.27 41.22
C LEU A 625 29.08 2.08 42.53
N LYS A 626 29.55 3.33 42.41
CA LYS A 626 29.66 4.27 43.55
C LYS A 626 28.35 4.97 43.90
N LYS A 627 27.49 5.16 42.90
CA LYS A 627 26.14 5.74 42.99
C LYS A 627 25.20 4.87 42.17
N GLU A 628 23.98 4.67 42.64
CA GLU A 628 22.95 4.03 41.84
C GLU A 628 22.55 4.96 40.67
N PRO A 629 22.57 4.45 39.42
CA PRO A 629 22.16 5.19 38.22
C PRO A 629 20.64 5.25 38.12
N ASP A 630 20.13 6.34 37.55
CA ASP A 630 18.70 6.59 37.38
C ASP A 630 18.20 6.10 36.00
N THR A 631 19.10 5.87 35.05
CA THR A 631 18.80 5.36 33.70
C THR A 631 19.74 4.25 33.24
N ILE A 632 19.36 3.51 32.20
CA ILE A 632 20.20 2.50 31.56
C ILE A 632 21.45 3.13 30.94
N ASP A 633 21.36 4.33 30.37
CA ASP A 633 22.51 5.06 29.83
C ASP A 633 23.53 5.38 30.94
N GLU A 634 23.07 5.95 32.07
CA GLU A 634 23.92 6.27 33.22
C GLU A 634 24.56 5.01 33.82
N PHE A 635 23.81 3.90 33.83
CA PHE A 635 24.29 2.62 34.28
C PHE A 635 25.50 2.17 33.48
N PHE A 636 25.42 2.17 32.13
CA PHE A 636 26.53 1.71 31.30
C PHE A 636 27.76 2.62 31.40
N HIS A 637 27.57 3.94 31.50
CA HIS A 637 28.69 4.86 31.72
C HIS A 637 29.41 4.58 33.02
N SER A 638 28.65 4.54 34.12
CA SER A 638 29.19 4.33 35.47
C SER A 638 29.86 2.96 35.59
N LEU A 639 29.25 1.92 34.97
CA LEU A 639 29.79 0.57 34.98
C LEU A 639 31.15 0.52 34.25
N LYS A 640 31.22 1.03 33.02
CA LYS A 640 32.46 1.02 32.22
C LYS A 640 33.59 1.77 32.90
N GLU A 641 33.33 2.97 33.44
CA GLU A 641 34.33 3.78 34.14
C GLU A 641 34.96 3.01 35.30
N ASN A 642 34.13 2.40 36.16
CA ASN A 642 34.63 1.69 37.34
C ASN A 642 35.29 0.34 37.01
N LEU A 643 34.99 -0.27 35.86
CA LEU A 643 35.61 -1.51 35.40
C LEU A 643 36.98 -1.29 34.74
N PHE A 644 37.07 -0.32 33.82
CA PHE A 644 38.22 -0.24 32.90
C PHE A 644 39.23 0.85 33.25
N ASN A 645 38.93 1.80 34.15
CA ASN A 645 39.84 2.89 34.51
C ASN A 645 41.24 2.39 34.92
N ASP A 646 41.30 1.41 35.83
CA ASP A 646 42.57 0.85 36.32
C ASP A 646 43.32 0.09 35.23
N TYR A 647 42.58 -0.64 34.38
CA TYR A 647 43.15 -1.31 33.22
C TYR A 647 43.79 -0.30 32.26
N PHE A 648 43.10 0.80 31.93
CA PHE A 648 43.63 1.86 31.06
C PHE A 648 44.88 2.50 31.65
N ASN A 649 44.91 2.79 32.95
CA ASN A 649 46.09 3.28 33.66
C ASN A 649 47.28 2.32 33.56
N SER A 650 47.02 1.02 33.69
CA SER A 650 48.06 -0.01 33.62
C SER A 650 48.63 -0.20 32.22
N LYS A 651 47.78 -0.16 31.18
CA LYS A 651 48.15 -0.37 29.77
C LYS A 651 48.78 0.87 29.14
N TYR A 652 48.18 2.04 29.36
CA TYR A 652 48.54 3.30 28.70
C TYR A 652 49.28 4.26 29.64
N LYS A 653 50.37 3.77 30.27
CA LYS A 653 51.15 4.54 31.26
C LYS A 653 51.67 5.88 30.75
N LYS A 654 52.04 5.92 29.46
CA LYS A 654 52.57 7.10 28.77
C LYS A 654 51.48 8.04 28.22
N TYR A 655 50.19 7.76 28.43
CA TYR A 655 49.12 8.62 27.92
C TYR A 655 49.01 9.92 28.73
N PRO A 656 48.79 11.07 28.09
CA PRO A 656 48.78 12.37 28.77
C PRO A 656 47.58 12.46 29.72
N LYS A 657 47.76 13.21 30.80
CA LYS A 657 46.66 13.58 31.70
C LYS A 657 46.22 15.00 31.33
N PHE A 658 45.01 15.13 30.82
CA PHE A 658 44.51 16.42 30.38
C PHE A 658 44.07 17.29 31.56
N LEU A 659 44.20 18.61 31.40
CA LEU A 659 43.73 19.60 32.38
C LEU A 659 42.21 19.79 32.31
N THR A 660 41.62 19.68 31.12
CA THR A 660 40.18 19.71 30.85
C THR A 660 39.68 18.32 30.46
N GLN A 661 38.40 18.03 30.74
CA GLN A 661 37.77 16.78 30.29
C GLN A 661 37.64 16.79 28.77
N ILE A 662 38.20 15.77 28.12
CA ILE A 662 38.00 15.50 26.70
C ILE A 662 37.09 14.29 26.58
N SER A 663 35.93 14.48 25.96
CA SER A 663 34.98 13.40 25.62
C SER A 663 35.08 13.04 24.14
N PHE A 664 34.46 11.95 23.74
CA PHE A 664 34.39 11.54 22.34
C PHE A 664 33.66 12.58 21.47
N GLU A 665 32.61 13.19 21.99
CA GLU A 665 31.79 14.19 21.29
C GLU A 665 32.54 15.51 21.13
N SER A 666 33.35 15.88 22.13
CA SER A 666 34.02 17.18 22.19
C SER A 666 35.38 17.20 21.49
N ILE A 667 36.05 16.06 21.34
CA ILE A 667 37.43 16.01 20.83
C ILE A 667 37.59 16.63 19.44
N HIS A 668 36.67 16.37 18.51
CA HIS A 668 36.77 16.91 17.15
C HIS A 668 36.67 18.44 17.15
N GLY A 669 35.67 18.99 17.86
CA GLY A 669 35.48 20.43 17.97
C GLY A 669 36.65 21.12 18.66
N LEU A 670 37.14 20.54 19.76
CA LEU A 670 38.28 21.07 20.52
C LEU A 670 39.57 21.11 19.68
N VAL A 671 39.83 20.07 18.90
CA VAL A 671 41.01 19.99 18.03
C VAL A 671 40.89 20.96 16.85
N GLU A 672 39.72 21.03 16.20
CA GLU A 672 39.48 21.95 15.08
C GLU A 672 39.58 23.43 15.51
N GLU A 673 39.01 23.77 16.67
CA GLU A 673 39.15 25.10 17.27
C GLU A 673 40.61 25.40 17.59
N GLY A 674 41.33 24.45 18.19
CA GLY A 674 42.76 24.57 18.46
C GLY A 674 43.59 24.86 17.19
N PHE A 675 43.34 24.15 16.08
CA PHE A 675 44.00 24.43 14.81
C PHE A 675 43.67 25.81 14.25
N LYS A 676 42.40 26.22 14.30
CA LYS A 676 41.98 27.55 13.83
C LYS A 676 42.65 28.67 14.61
N GLU A 677 42.75 28.52 15.93
CA GLU A 677 43.41 29.50 16.78
C GLU A 677 44.90 29.62 16.49
N LEU A 678 45.59 28.49 16.36
CA LEU A 678 47.00 28.43 16.02
C LEU A 678 47.30 29.13 14.68
N ILE A 679 46.41 28.98 13.70
CA ILE A 679 46.55 29.60 12.37
C ILE A 679 46.21 31.10 12.40
N GLN A 680 45.19 31.52 13.15
CA GLN A 680 44.64 32.89 13.08
C GLN A 680 45.24 33.89 14.06
N LYS A 681 45.56 33.46 15.29
CA LYS A 681 45.94 34.37 16.39
C LYS A 681 47.43 34.33 16.74
N GLY A 682 48.17 33.39 16.17
CA GLY A 682 49.58 33.16 16.48
C GLY A 682 49.79 32.61 17.90
N GLU A 683 51.05 32.32 18.23
CA GLU A 683 51.45 31.54 19.41
C GLU A 683 51.12 32.19 20.77
N LYS A 684 50.73 33.47 20.81
CA LYS A 684 50.71 34.29 22.04
C LYS A 684 49.35 34.58 22.66
N ASN A 685 48.23 34.19 22.03
CA ASN A 685 46.87 34.50 22.50
C ASN A 685 45.89 33.32 22.33
N LEU A 686 46.26 32.15 22.84
CA LEU A 686 45.41 30.96 22.84
C LEU A 686 44.30 31.07 23.89
N PHE A 687 43.11 30.56 23.58
CA PHE A 687 42.05 30.37 24.56
C PHE A 687 42.39 29.23 25.53
N SER A 688 41.75 29.25 26.70
CA SER A 688 42.07 28.35 27.82
C SER A 688 42.01 26.86 27.47
N ASN A 689 41.11 26.45 26.57
CA ASN A 689 40.97 25.04 26.20
C ASN A 689 42.12 24.56 25.29
N THR A 690 42.48 25.36 24.28
CA THR A 690 43.61 25.08 23.38
C THR A 690 44.93 25.08 24.15
N GLU A 691 45.13 26.06 25.04
CA GLU A 691 46.28 26.11 25.95
C GLU A 691 46.38 24.86 26.84
N ASN A 692 45.26 24.47 27.46
CA ASN A 692 45.21 23.30 28.35
C ASN A 692 45.55 21.98 27.63
N ILE A 693 45.14 21.82 26.37
CA ILE A 693 45.48 20.64 25.56
C ILE A 693 46.98 20.61 25.25
N LEU A 694 47.55 21.73 24.78
CA LEU A 694 48.97 21.82 24.44
C LEU A 694 49.88 21.64 25.66
N LEU A 695 49.52 22.22 26.81
CA LEU A 695 50.21 22.00 28.09
C LEU A 695 50.22 20.53 28.47
N SER A 696 49.09 19.84 28.31
CA SER A 696 48.96 18.41 28.64
C SER A 696 49.80 17.51 27.74
N LEU A 697 50.20 18.00 26.57
CA LEU A 697 51.07 17.33 25.60
C LEU A 697 52.53 17.81 25.68
N ASN A 698 52.87 18.68 26.62
CA ASN A 698 54.18 19.34 26.74
C ASN A 698 54.62 20.07 25.46
N LEU A 699 53.68 20.74 24.79
CA LEU A 699 53.92 21.48 23.54
C LEU A 699 54.10 22.99 23.75
N LEU A 700 54.12 23.46 25.00
CA LEU A 700 54.38 24.86 25.36
C LEU A 700 55.58 24.97 26.31
N ASP A 701 56.38 26.02 26.14
CA ASP A 701 57.51 26.35 27.01
C ASP A 701 57.07 27.13 28.27
N THR A 702 58.03 27.53 29.11
CA THR A 702 57.75 28.33 30.32
C THR A 702 57.18 29.72 30.04
N SER A 703 57.32 30.22 28.80
CA SER A 703 56.81 31.49 28.32
C SER A 703 55.45 31.37 27.63
N LYS A 704 54.90 30.14 27.54
CA LYS A 704 53.69 29.75 26.80
C LYS A 704 53.81 29.85 25.27
N ASP A 705 55.03 29.89 24.75
CA ASP A 705 55.30 29.79 23.32
C ASP A 705 55.36 28.29 22.92
N ILE A 706 55.11 27.97 21.63
CA ILE A 706 55.06 26.58 21.16
C ILE A 706 56.47 25.99 21.12
N ASP A 707 56.67 24.86 21.80
CA ASP A 707 57.93 24.13 21.83
C ASP A 707 57.67 22.62 21.77
N THR A 708 58.20 21.96 20.74
CA THR A 708 58.06 20.51 20.54
C THR A 708 59.20 19.69 21.16
N SER A 709 60.28 20.34 21.58
CA SER A 709 61.52 19.66 22.01
C SER A 709 61.32 18.81 23.27
N ASN A 710 60.39 19.23 24.13
CA ASN A 710 60.07 18.58 25.41
C ASN A 710 58.86 17.62 25.33
N SER A 711 58.20 17.52 24.17
CA SER A 711 57.04 16.64 23.99
C SER A 711 57.46 15.25 23.52
N LEU A 712 57.26 14.26 24.39
CA LEU A 712 57.41 12.85 24.02
C LEU A 712 56.54 12.47 22.81
N TYR A 713 55.36 13.09 22.67
CA TYR A 713 54.43 12.78 21.58
C TYR A 713 54.90 13.38 20.26
N ALA A 714 55.41 14.62 20.27
CA ALA A 714 55.98 15.23 19.08
C ALA A 714 57.23 14.47 18.59
N GLN A 715 58.09 14.03 19.51
CA GLN A 715 59.27 13.23 19.17
C GLN A 715 58.88 11.93 18.44
N ILE A 716 57.87 11.20 18.93
CA ILE A 716 57.39 9.97 18.29
C ILE A 716 56.86 10.24 16.86
N ILE A 717 56.08 11.31 16.67
CA ILE A 717 55.51 11.65 15.35
C ILE A 717 56.58 12.15 14.37
N LEU A 718 57.63 12.82 14.87
CA LEU A 718 58.74 13.29 14.04
C LEU A 718 59.76 12.19 13.70
N GLU A 719 59.73 11.07 14.43
CA GLU A 719 60.54 9.87 14.18
C GLU A 719 59.84 8.85 13.27
N GLU A 720 58.50 8.89 13.16
CA GLU A 720 57.70 8.20 12.12
C GLU A 720 57.74 8.95 10.78
#